data_AF-A0A967KHB6-F1
#
_entry.id   AF-A0A967KHB6-F1
#
_cell.length_a   1.000
_cell.length_b   1.000
_cell.length_c   1.000
_cell.angle_alpha   90.00
_cell.angle_beta   90.00
_cell.angle_gamma   90.00
#
_symmetry.space_group_name_H-M   'P 1'
#
loop_
_entity.id
_entity.type
_entity.pdbx_description
1 polymer ?
#
loop_
_entity_poly.entity_id
_entity_poly.type
_entity_poly.pdbx_seq_one_letter_code
_entity_poly.pdbx_strand_id
1 'polypeptide(L)'
;MQFGNLFKKNLVLLAAVAAVGWLCIGQSALAGSIVSCGRMTVNSSDFIKNDFVSIAAGRYHNLALKKDGSIVGWGDNWHGQATPPDGNDFVAISAGGWHSLALKKDGTIVGWGYNDYGQGTPPEGNDFVAIAAGGRHSLALKKDGSIVGWGRNYYGQATSQPSYQPGFIAIAAGYEHSLAIRANGTIVGWGRNDYEQATPPELGNYIAIAAGGCHSVALRSDGNIVCWGRNDYDQATPPAGNYVAIDAGRWHSLALSQDGRIVGWGRDSHGQAMPLAGTDFIAIAAGDYHSLGLRKDGSIVDGGDNLYSQTKCPQGNDFITIAAGRSHSLALRSDGRIVGWGRNYEDQLPPGSSGFIDVAAGRLHSLALSQDGRIVGWGDNWYGQATPPESADFIAIAAGDYHSIALKKDGSIVCWGRDTDGQTSPPEGNDFVAIAAGRYHNLALRKDGSIVGWGDNYYDQATPPEGNDFIAIAAGKYHSLALKRDGHIVGWGYNESNQALPPEAADFIAIAAGSYHSIGLRNDGSIVGWGDNYYGQATPPEGQDFMAISAAGNYSLAIRGEPPIEADMKLTPKVLNCKSKGKWIKASLVLHGDIAVGDVDSNISGRIESLGLEADYMDVFAAQKGSVRIEMGFDHSAFCDAITDGGSIEITVKGFLTNGQCFYGKDIIKIWTADK
;
A
#
# COMPACT_ATOMS: atom_id res chain seq x y z
N MET A 1 -34.27 23.47 0.62
CA MET A 1 -33.85 24.52 1.56
C MET A 1 -32.35 24.68 1.45
N GLN A 2 -31.92 25.85 0.97
CA GLN A 2 -30.57 26.43 1.07
C GLN A 2 -30.04 26.36 2.53
N PHE A 3 -28.75 26.39 2.91
CA PHE A 3 -27.39 26.61 2.37
C PHE A 3 -26.48 25.82 3.37
N GLY A 4 -25.26 25.35 3.10
CA GLY A 4 -24.15 26.02 2.43
C GLY A 4 -22.82 25.29 2.69
N ASN A 5 -21.89 25.50 1.74
CA ASN A 5 -20.43 25.63 1.83
C ASN A 5 -19.63 24.64 2.72
N LEU A 6 -18.60 23.97 2.22
CA LEU A 6 -17.41 24.57 1.60
C LEU A 6 -16.85 23.74 0.42
N PHE A 7 -16.37 24.46 -0.58
CA PHE A 7 -15.69 23.99 -1.78
C PHE A 7 -14.18 24.34 -1.69
N LYS A 8 -13.36 23.57 -2.43
CA LYS A 8 -12.00 23.89 -2.97
C LYS A 8 -10.84 23.67 -1.97
N LYS A 9 -9.71 23.04 -2.32
CA LYS A 9 -9.03 22.78 -3.60
C LYS A 9 -8.02 21.63 -3.38
N ASN A 10 -8.05 20.59 -4.21
CA ASN A 10 -6.96 19.64 -4.35
C ASN A 10 -5.90 20.23 -5.28
N LEU A 11 -4.77 20.64 -4.72
CA LEU A 11 -3.50 20.75 -5.43
C LEU A 11 -2.37 20.77 -4.39
N VAL A 12 -1.33 19.99 -4.64
CA VAL A 12 -0.06 19.87 -3.90
C VAL A 12 -0.08 18.97 -2.66
N LEU A 13 0.43 17.74 -2.78
CA LEU A 13 1.43 17.20 -1.85
C LEU A 13 2.13 15.98 -2.47
N LEU A 14 3.36 16.17 -2.93
CA LEU A 14 4.31 15.12 -3.30
C LEU A 14 5.65 15.53 -2.68
N ALA A 15 5.69 15.51 -1.34
CA ALA A 15 6.89 15.67 -0.50
C ALA A 15 6.49 15.53 0.97
N ALA A 16 6.58 14.31 1.53
CA ALA A 16 6.80 14.03 2.97
C ALA A 16 6.52 12.55 3.27
N VAL A 17 7.48 11.66 2.99
CA VAL A 17 7.58 10.35 3.69
C VAL A 17 9.07 10.07 3.85
N ALA A 18 9.68 10.51 4.94
CA ALA A 18 11.01 10.03 5.32
C ALA A 18 10.89 9.44 6.71
N ALA A 19 11.55 8.30 6.90
CA ALA A 19 11.87 7.61 8.16
C ALA A 19 10.89 6.51 8.68
N VAL A 20 11.30 5.26 8.36
CA VAL A 20 11.51 4.09 9.25
C VAL A 20 10.43 3.00 9.33
N GLY A 21 10.85 1.76 9.03
CA GLY A 21 10.13 0.50 9.18
C GLY A 21 10.83 -0.57 10.06
N TRP A 22 9.96 -1.37 10.72
CA TRP A 22 9.92 -2.80 11.10
C TRP A 22 10.99 -3.58 11.89
N LEU A 23 10.46 -4.52 12.70
CA LEU A 23 11.05 -5.38 13.73
C LEU A 23 11.14 -6.86 13.26
N CYS A 24 12.23 -7.56 13.58
CA CYS A 24 12.36 -9.01 13.49
C CYS A 24 11.80 -9.72 14.74
N ILE A 25 11.22 -10.91 14.54
CA ILE A 25 10.70 -11.81 15.58
C ILE A 25 11.86 -12.61 16.19
N GLY A 26 11.94 -12.67 17.52
CA GLY A 26 12.76 -13.60 18.28
C GLY A 26 12.22 -13.76 19.69
N GLN A 27 11.65 -14.93 20.02
CA GLN A 27 11.12 -15.24 21.34
C GLN A 27 12.23 -15.44 22.39
N SER A 28 11.96 -14.86 23.56
CA SER A 28 12.27 -15.32 24.93
C SER A 28 13.44 -14.68 25.70
N ALA A 29 12.99 -13.97 26.75
CA ALA A 29 13.44 -14.05 28.14
C ALA A 29 14.50 -13.07 28.68
N LEU A 30 13.94 -12.13 29.46
CA LEU A 30 14.35 -11.67 30.80
C LEU A 30 15.30 -10.46 30.92
N ALA A 31 14.79 -9.51 31.72
CA ALA A 31 15.43 -8.41 32.42
C ALA A 31 15.70 -7.11 31.63
N GLY A 32 14.77 -6.16 31.79
CA GLY A 32 15.08 -4.72 31.86
C GLY A 32 15.22 -3.98 30.53
N SER A 33 14.38 -2.96 30.36
CA SER A 33 14.64 -1.78 29.52
C SER A 33 14.62 -1.95 28.00
N ILE A 34 13.43 -1.77 27.39
CA ILE A 34 13.31 -1.20 26.03
C ILE A 34 12.18 -0.18 26.07
N VAL A 35 12.54 1.10 26.20
CA VAL A 35 11.63 2.22 25.95
C VAL A 35 11.70 2.49 24.45
N SER A 36 10.62 2.21 23.72
CA SER A 36 10.46 2.72 22.35
C SER A 36 9.11 3.40 22.21
N CYS A 37 9.14 4.70 21.93
CA CYS A 37 8.17 5.51 21.19
C CYS A 37 8.96 6.80 20.82
N GLY A 38 9.01 7.32 19.60
CA GLY A 38 7.99 7.34 18.56
C GLY A 38 8.10 6.25 17.49
N ARG A 39 7.15 5.32 17.56
CA ARG A 39 6.66 4.53 16.45
C ARG A 39 5.23 4.98 16.25
N MET A 40 4.98 5.90 15.32
CA MET A 40 3.65 6.04 14.76
C MET A 40 3.54 4.99 13.67
N THR A 41 2.91 3.86 13.98
CA THR A 41 2.47 2.96 12.92
C THR A 41 1.28 3.65 12.25
N VAL A 42 1.53 4.52 11.28
CA VAL A 42 0.51 4.71 10.25
C VAL A 42 0.55 3.42 9.48
N ASN A 43 -0.36 2.52 9.84
CA ASN A 43 -0.65 1.40 8.99
C ASN A 43 -0.94 2.01 7.61
N SER A 44 -0.12 1.69 6.60
CA SER A 44 -0.47 2.10 5.23
C SER A 44 -1.79 1.45 4.78
N SER A 45 -2.35 0.54 5.59
CA SER A 45 -3.71 0.01 5.45
C SER A 45 -4.78 0.98 5.92
N ASP A 46 -4.43 1.99 6.73
CA ASP A 46 -5.37 2.97 7.27
C ASP A 46 -5.39 4.26 6.44
N PHE A 47 -4.31 4.58 5.71
CA PHE A 47 -4.28 5.69 4.74
C PHE A 47 -4.51 5.29 3.28
N ILE A 48 -4.55 3.99 2.99
CA ILE A 48 -5.05 3.47 1.73
C ILE A 48 -5.92 2.25 2.03
N LYS A 49 -7.10 2.48 2.63
CA LYS A 49 -8.26 1.65 2.26
C LYS A 49 -8.62 2.03 0.84
N ASN A 50 -7.90 1.43 -0.11
CA ASN A 50 -8.37 1.40 -1.47
C ASN A 50 -9.59 0.49 -1.45
N ASP A 51 -10.79 1.06 -1.42
CA ASP A 51 -12.03 0.28 -1.44
C ASP A 51 -12.27 -0.36 -2.83
N PHE A 52 -11.28 -1.01 -3.45
CA PHE A 52 -11.47 -1.64 -4.76
C PHE A 52 -12.41 -2.86 -4.65
N VAL A 53 -13.36 -2.95 -5.58
CA VAL A 53 -14.37 -4.02 -5.65
C VAL A 53 -14.29 -4.83 -6.93
N SER A 54 -13.56 -4.36 -7.93
CA SER A 54 -13.35 -5.06 -9.21
C SER A 54 -12.07 -4.59 -9.89
N ILE A 55 -11.44 -5.48 -10.65
CA ILE A 55 -10.25 -5.23 -11.46
C ILE A 55 -10.46 -5.76 -12.87
N ALA A 56 -9.89 -5.08 -13.87
CA ALA A 56 -9.87 -5.54 -15.27
C ALA A 56 -8.48 -5.33 -15.86
N ALA A 57 -7.93 -6.39 -16.47
CA ALA A 57 -6.65 -6.34 -17.16
C ALA A 57 -6.87 -6.27 -18.68
N GLY A 58 -6.39 -5.21 -19.30
CA GLY A 58 -6.30 -5.09 -20.75
C GLY A 58 -5.00 -5.67 -21.28
N ARG A 59 -4.73 -5.48 -22.57
CA ARG A 59 -3.51 -6.02 -23.18
C ARG A 59 -2.23 -5.32 -22.70
N TYR A 60 -2.32 -4.04 -22.35
CA TYR A 60 -1.18 -3.21 -21.94
C TYR A 60 -1.46 -2.28 -20.76
N HIS A 61 -2.71 -2.22 -20.28
CA HIS A 61 -3.16 -1.34 -19.22
C HIS A 61 -4.16 -2.06 -18.30
N ASN A 62 -4.50 -1.44 -17.19
CA ASN A 62 -5.36 -2.01 -16.17
C ASN A 62 -6.32 -0.97 -15.62
N LEU A 63 -7.42 -1.47 -15.08
CA LEU A 63 -8.45 -0.68 -14.42
C LEU A 63 -8.81 -1.33 -13.08
N ALA A 64 -9.12 -0.49 -12.10
CA ALA A 64 -9.73 -0.90 -10.85
C ALA A 64 -10.93 -0.02 -10.51
N LEU A 65 -12.04 -0.64 -10.13
CA LEU A 65 -13.27 0.02 -9.70
C LEU A 65 -13.28 0.08 -8.17
N LYS A 66 -13.48 1.28 -7.61
CA LYS A 66 -13.67 1.50 -6.18
C LYS A 66 -15.14 1.34 -5.77
N LYS A 67 -15.38 1.10 -4.49
CA LYS A 67 -16.69 0.98 -3.84
C LYS A 67 -17.48 2.28 -3.89
N ASP A 68 -16.79 3.42 -3.85
CA ASP A 68 -17.39 4.72 -4.07
C ASP A 68 -17.90 4.89 -5.51
N GLY A 69 -17.49 4.00 -6.43
CA GLY A 69 -17.85 3.95 -7.84
C GLY A 69 -16.89 4.69 -8.75
N SER A 70 -15.73 5.16 -8.27
CA SER A 70 -14.68 5.77 -9.09
C SER A 70 -13.71 4.75 -9.67
N ILE A 71 -12.97 5.12 -10.72
CA ILE A 71 -12.05 4.22 -11.43
C ILE A 71 -10.62 4.73 -11.33
N VAL A 72 -9.68 3.82 -11.13
CA VAL A 72 -8.23 4.06 -11.28
C VAL A 72 -7.72 3.26 -12.46
N GLY A 73 -6.91 3.89 -13.31
CA GLY A 73 -6.22 3.23 -14.41
C GLY A 73 -4.72 3.40 -14.29
N TRP A 74 -3.97 2.40 -14.76
CA TRP A 74 -2.50 2.42 -14.85
C TRP A 74 -2.02 1.48 -15.96
N GLY A 75 -0.74 1.54 -16.33
CA GLY A 75 -0.19 0.86 -17.50
C GLY A 75 -0.02 1.77 -18.70
N ASP A 76 0.12 1.16 -19.89
CA ASP A 76 0.37 1.91 -21.12
C ASP A 76 -0.72 2.95 -21.33
N ASN A 77 -0.30 4.18 -21.63
CA ASN A 77 -1.21 5.32 -21.68
C ASN A 77 -1.01 6.18 -22.94
N TRP A 78 -0.38 5.64 -23.99
CA TRP A 78 -0.14 6.40 -25.23
C TRP A 78 -1.41 6.95 -25.90
N HIS A 79 -2.56 6.35 -25.64
CA HIS A 79 -3.87 6.80 -26.13
C HIS A 79 -4.79 7.30 -25.02
N GLY A 80 -4.29 7.48 -23.79
CA GLY A 80 -5.09 7.86 -22.63
C GLY A 80 -5.90 6.70 -22.02
N GLN A 81 -5.67 5.44 -22.43
CA GLN A 81 -6.48 4.29 -22.01
C GLN A 81 -6.35 3.92 -20.53
N ALA A 82 -5.26 4.35 -19.88
CA ALA A 82 -5.05 4.26 -18.44
C ALA A 82 -5.51 5.54 -17.69
N THR A 83 -6.11 6.50 -18.38
CA THR A 83 -6.62 7.77 -17.80
C THR A 83 -8.15 7.71 -17.73
N PRO A 84 -8.74 7.10 -16.68
CA PRO A 84 -10.18 7.00 -16.57
C PRO A 84 -10.84 8.38 -16.45
N PRO A 85 -12.09 8.52 -16.91
CA PRO A 85 -12.86 9.74 -16.75
C PRO A 85 -13.19 10.01 -15.27
N ASP A 86 -13.28 11.29 -14.90
CA ASP A 86 -13.75 11.69 -13.58
C ASP A 86 -15.19 11.19 -13.33
N GLY A 87 -15.45 10.71 -12.13
CA GLY A 87 -16.77 10.23 -11.72
C GLY A 87 -16.71 9.18 -10.63
N ASN A 88 -17.85 8.90 -10.01
CA ASN A 88 -18.01 7.87 -8.99
C ASN A 88 -19.35 7.10 -9.12
N ASP A 89 -19.92 7.11 -10.32
CA ASP A 89 -21.18 6.46 -10.64
C ASP A 89 -20.98 5.15 -11.42
N PHE A 90 -19.77 4.61 -11.48
CA PHE A 90 -19.47 3.39 -12.22
C PHE A 90 -19.81 2.12 -11.41
N VAL A 91 -20.24 1.06 -12.10
CA VAL A 91 -20.61 -0.26 -11.53
C VAL A 91 -19.91 -1.44 -12.18
N ALA A 92 -19.36 -1.26 -13.39
CA ALA A 92 -18.58 -2.28 -14.06
C ALA A 92 -17.51 -1.64 -14.95
N ILE A 93 -16.41 -2.37 -15.16
CA ILE A 93 -15.27 -1.96 -15.99
C ILE A 93 -14.91 -3.09 -16.96
N SER A 94 -14.41 -2.75 -18.15
CA SER A 94 -13.86 -3.70 -19.11
C SER A 94 -12.69 -3.06 -19.85
N ALA A 95 -11.57 -3.79 -19.94
CA ALA A 95 -10.34 -3.31 -20.56
C ALA A 95 -10.07 -4.12 -21.84
N GLY A 96 -9.99 -3.42 -22.98
CA GLY A 96 -9.75 -4.02 -24.28
C GLY A 96 -8.26 -4.05 -24.66
N GLY A 97 -8.00 -4.07 -25.97
CA GLY A 97 -6.63 -4.04 -26.49
C GLY A 97 -5.88 -2.74 -26.16
N TRP A 98 -6.51 -1.59 -26.41
CA TRP A 98 -5.94 -0.24 -26.23
C TRP A 98 -6.98 0.80 -25.79
N HIS A 99 -8.14 0.34 -25.33
CA HIS A 99 -9.27 1.18 -24.92
C HIS A 99 -9.94 0.57 -23.70
N SER A 100 -10.79 1.35 -23.07
CA SER A 100 -11.43 1.04 -21.80
C SER A 100 -12.90 1.43 -21.85
N LEU A 101 -13.73 0.66 -21.14
CA LEU A 101 -15.16 0.88 -21.00
C LEU A 101 -15.55 0.86 -19.52
N ALA A 102 -16.52 1.69 -19.15
CA ALA A 102 -17.16 1.65 -17.85
C ALA A 102 -18.68 1.77 -17.99
N LEU A 103 -19.42 0.96 -17.24
CA LEU A 103 -20.88 1.03 -17.13
C LEU A 103 -21.23 1.85 -15.89
N LYS A 104 -22.16 2.79 -16.03
CA LYS A 104 -22.67 3.63 -14.94
C LYS A 104 -23.92 3.05 -14.29
N LYS A 105 -24.21 3.47 -13.05
CA LYS A 105 -25.40 3.11 -12.26
C LYS A 105 -26.70 3.43 -12.99
N ASP A 106 -26.72 4.50 -13.77
CA ASP A 106 -27.88 4.92 -14.56
C ASP A 106 -28.08 4.07 -15.84
N GLY A 107 -27.13 3.18 -16.15
CA GLY A 107 -27.13 2.31 -17.32
C GLY A 107 -26.49 2.93 -18.56
N THR A 108 -25.86 4.11 -18.47
CA THR A 108 -25.05 4.70 -19.55
C THR A 108 -23.63 4.13 -19.58
N ILE A 109 -22.91 4.29 -20.70
CA ILE A 109 -21.54 3.78 -20.87
C ILE A 109 -20.58 4.94 -21.16
N VAL A 110 -19.39 4.89 -20.56
CA VAL A 110 -18.27 5.75 -20.93
C VAL A 110 -17.15 4.90 -21.52
N GLY A 111 -16.59 5.36 -22.63
CA GLY A 111 -15.42 4.76 -23.29
C GLY A 111 -14.29 5.78 -23.38
N TRP A 112 -13.06 5.30 -23.31
CA TRP A 112 -11.85 6.13 -23.45
C TRP A 112 -10.66 5.31 -23.95
N GLY A 113 -9.56 5.98 -24.31
CA GLY A 113 -8.38 5.36 -24.90
C GLY A 113 -8.34 5.47 -26.43
N TYR A 114 -7.68 4.50 -27.08
CA TYR A 114 -7.54 4.47 -28.54
C TYR A 114 -8.91 4.48 -29.23
N ASN A 115 -9.12 5.38 -30.20
CA ASN A 115 -10.45 5.65 -30.76
C ASN A 115 -10.50 5.80 -32.30
N ASP A 116 -9.48 5.37 -33.05
CA ASP A 116 -9.46 5.54 -34.52
C ASP A 116 -10.61 4.85 -35.26
N TYR A 117 -11.28 3.88 -34.65
CA TYR A 117 -12.47 3.21 -35.19
C TYR A 117 -13.74 3.54 -34.41
N GLY A 118 -13.70 4.52 -33.49
CA GLY A 118 -14.84 4.87 -32.64
C GLY A 118 -15.06 3.95 -31.44
N GLN A 119 -14.17 2.98 -31.16
CA GLN A 119 -14.34 1.97 -30.10
C GLN A 119 -14.38 2.55 -28.67
N GLY A 120 -13.82 3.74 -28.46
CA GLY A 120 -13.94 4.54 -27.24
C GLY A 120 -15.11 5.51 -27.25
N THR A 121 -16.01 5.44 -28.24
CA THR A 121 -17.20 6.31 -28.38
C THR A 121 -18.47 5.46 -28.24
N PRO A 122 -18.96 5.22 -27.02
CA PRO A 122 -20.14 4.39 -26.80
C PRO A 122 -21.40 4.97 -27.46
N PRO A 123 -22.37 4.12 -27.84
CA PRO A 123 -23.67 4.58 -28.31
C PRO A 123 -24.45 5.33 -27.22
N GLU A 124 -25.28 6.27 -27.62
CA GLU A 124 -26.22 6.94 -26.71
C GLU A 124 -27.26 5.94 -26.16
N GLY A 125 -27.62 6.11 -24.89
CA GLY A 125 -28.58 5.27 -24.20
C GLY A 125 -28.22 5.02 -22.74
N ASN A 126 -29.20 4.56 -21.96
CA ASN A 126 -29.05 4.24 -20.53
C ASN A 126 -29.70 2.90 -20.15
N ASP A 127 -29.97 2.07 -21.16
CA ASP A 127 -30.60 0.76 -21.03
C ASP A 127 -29.57 -0.39 -21.00
N PHE A 128 -28.28 -0.09 -20.81
CA PHE A 128 -27.22 -1.08 -20.80
C PHE A 128 -27.08 -1.76 -19.42
N VAL A 129 -26.75 -3.06 -19.43
CA VAL A 129 -26.59 -3.90 -18.23
C VAL A 129 -25.27 -4.66 -18.19
N ALA A 130 -24.58 -4.82 -19.34
CA ALA A 130 -23.25 -5.42 -19.39
C ALA A 130 -22.43 -4.82 -20.53
N ILE A 131 -21.11 -4.87 -20.39
CA ILE A 131 -20.12 -4.37 -21.36
C ILE A 131 -19.03 -5.42 -21.61
N ALA A 132 -18.50 -5.47 -22.81
CA ALA A 132 -17.32 -6.27 -23.15
C ALA A 132 -16.43 -5.53 -24.15
N ALA A 133 -15.13 -5.45 -23.86
CA ALA A 133 -14.13 -4.83 -24.72
C ALA A 133 -13.28 -5.90 -25.42
N GLY A 134 -13.29 -5.92 -26.75
CA GLY A 134 -12.43 -6.79 -27.56
C GLY A 134 -11.12 -6.12 -27.95
N GLY A 135 -10.47 -6.64 -29.00
CA GLY A 135 -9.18 -6.10 -29.46
C GLY A 135 -9.24 -4.63 -29.94
N ARG A 136 -10.25 -4.29 -30.75
CA ARG A 136 -10.52 -2.92 -31.28
C ARG A 136 -12.02 -2.63 -31.48
N HIS A 137 -12.88 -3.39 -30.81
CA HIS A 137 -14.34 -3.25 -30.87
C HIS A 137 -14.91 -3.40 -29.46
N SER A 138 -16.16 -3.02 -29.30
CA SER A 138 -16.86 -2.97 -28.02
C SER A 138 -18.28 -3.47 -28.18
N LEU A 139 -18.80 -4.12 -27.14
CA LEU A 139 -20.15 -4.65 -27.07
C LEU A 139 -20.84 -4.16 -25.79
N ALA A 140 -22.15 -3.95 -25.87
CA ALA A 140 -23.01 -3.71 -24.73
C ALA A 140 -24.31 -4.52 -24.84
N LEU A 141 -24.71 -5.14 -23.73
CA LEU A 141 -25.99 -5.82 -23.59
C LEU A 141 -27.01 -4.86 -23.00
N LYS A 142 -28.21 -4.81 -23.59
CA LYS A 142 -29.34 -4.00 -23.13
C LYS A 142 -30.29 -4.80 -22.25
N LYS A 143 -31.10 -4.09 -21.44
CA LYS A 143 -32.15 -4.64 -20.57
C LYS A 143 -33.18 -5.48 -21.34
N ASP A 144 -33.45 -5.16 -22.60
CA ASP A 144 -34.37 -5.90 -23.46
C ASP A 144 -33.75 -7.16 -24.08
N GLY A 145 -32.47 -7.43 -23.80
CA GLY A 145 -31.72 -8.56 -24.33
C GLY A 145 -31.21 -8.37 -25.76
N SER A 146 -31.21 -7.14 -26.30
CA SER A 146 -30.51 -6.79 -27.54
C SER A 146 -29.06 -6.37 -27.26
N ILE A 147 -28.20 -6.43 -28.29
CA ILE A 147 -26.77 -6.11 -28.18
C ILE A 147 -26.44 -4.99 -29.16
N VAL A 148 -25.70 -4.00 -28.68
CA VAL A 148 -25.09 -2.98 -29.53
C VAL A 148 -23.59 -3.22 -29.62
N GLY A 149 -23.08 -3.28 -30.85
CA GLY A 149 -21.65 -3.31 -31.13
C GLY A 149 -21.18 -1.99 -31.74
N TRP A 150 -19.96 -1.57 -31.41
CA TRP A 150 -19.32 -0.39 -32.02
C TRP A 150 -17.79 -0.55 -32.09
N GLY A 151 -17.12 0.32 -32.84
CA GLY A 151 -15.68 0.23 -33.09
C GLY A 151 -15.35 -0.40 -34.46
N ARG A 152 -14.19 -1.06 -34.55
CA ARG A 152 -13.71 -1.68 -35.79
C ARG A 152 -14.67 -2.78 -36.25
N ASN A 153 -15.14 -2.69 -37.50
CA ASN A 153 -16.16 -3.61 -38.03
C ASN A 153 -15.80 -4.31 -39.36
N TYR A 154 -14.52 -4.47 -39.69
CA TYR A 154 -14.12 -5.04 -41.00
C TYR A 154 -14.59 -6.47 -41.26
N TYR A 155 -14.86 -7.23 -40.20
CA TYR A 155 -15.38 -8.60 -40.27
C TYR A 155 -16.82 -8.71 -39.75
N GLY A 156 -17.49 -7.58 -39.49
CA GLY A 156 -18.82 -7.58 -38.89
C GLY A 156 -18.83 -7.73 -37.35
N GLN A 157 -17.68 -7.73 -36.67
CA GLN A 157 -17.57 -7.97 -35.21
C GLN A 157 -18.25 -6.91 -34.33
N ALA A 158 -18.47 -5.71 -34.84
CA ALA A 158 -19.21 -4.65 -34.17
C ALA A 158 -20.68 -4.57 -34.65
N THR A 159 -21.18 -5.58 -35.36
CA THR A 159 -22.58 -5.59 -35.81
C THR A 159 -23.52 -5.79 -34.63
N SER A 160 -24.51 -4.90 -34.49
CA SER A 160 -25.52 -4.98 -33.44
C SER A 160 -26.44 -6.19 -33.66
N GLN A 161 -26.82 -6.86 -32.57
CA GLN A 161 -27.68 -8.04 -32.60
C GLN A 161 -29.05 -7.74 -31.97
N PRO A 162 -30.15 -7.95 -32.72
CA PRO A 162 -31.50 -7.70 -32.21
C PRO A 162 -31.98 -8.77 -31.21
N SER A 163 -32.94 -8.40 -30.35
CA SER A 163 -33.57 -9.31 -29.39
C SER A 163 -34.63 -10.20 -30.07
N TYR A 164 -34.23 -11.33 -30.64
CA TYR A 164 -35.18 -12.33 -31.13
C TYR A 164 -35.13 -13.59 -30.26
N GLN A 165 -36.27 -13.86 -29.64
CA GLN A 165 -36.52 -14.79 -28.55
C GLN A 165 -35.72 -16.11 -28.56
N PRO A 166 -35.28 -16.57 -27.37
CA PRO A 166 -35.13 -15.79 -26.14
C PRO A 166 -33.92 -14.87 -26.25
N GLY A 167 -34.06 -13.62 -25.77
CA GLY A 167 -33.02 -12.59 -25.87
C GLY A 167 -31.67 -12.98 -25.25
N PHE A 168 -30.68 -12.13 -25.46
CA PHE A 168 -29.33 -12.35 -24.96
C PHE A 168 -29.23 -12.04 -23.45
N ILE A 169 -28.43 -12.84 -22.73
CA ILE A 169 -28.21 -12.72 -21.29
C ILE A 169 -26.74 -12.53 -20.91
N ALA A 170 -25.82 -12.83 -21.83
CA ALA A 170 -24.38 -12.69 -21.63
C ALA A 170 -23.68 -12.40 -22.96
N ILE A 171 -22.56 -11.68 -22.89
CA ILE A 171 -21.72 -11.31 -24.04
C ILE A 171 -20.24 -11.59 -23.72
N ALA A 172 -19.47 -11.94 -24.74
CA ALA A 172 -18.01 -12.03 -24.68
C ALA A 172 -17.39 -11.48 -25.97
N ALA A 173 -16.24 -10.82 -25.85
CA ALA A 173 -15.53 -10.24 -26.97
C ALA A 173 -14.12 -10.83 -27.07
N GLY A 174 -13.82 -11.48 -28.19
CA GLY A 174 -12.47 -11.95 -28.50
C GLY A 174 -11.65 -10.86 -29.20
N TYR A 175 -10.57 -11.27 -29.87
CA TYR A 175 -9.70 -10.31 -30.56
C TYR A 175 -10.43 -9.58 -31.72
N GLU A 176 -11.13 -10.34 -32.57
CA GLU A 176 -11.84 -9.84 -33.76
C GLU A 176 -13.20 -10.55 -34.00
N HIS A 177 -13.75 -11.22 -32.99
CA HIS A 177 -15.06 -11.87 -33.04
C HIS A 177 -15.81 -11.64 -31.72
N SER A 178 -17.10 -11.92 -31.74
CA SER A 178 -18.03 -11.67 -30.65
C SER A 178 -18.95 -12.86 -30.43
N LEU A 179 -19.31 -13.11 -29.18
CA LEU A 179 -20.19 -14.19 -28.76
C LEU A 179 -21.29 -13.64 -27.85
N ALA A 180 -22.45 -14.26 -27.89
CA ALA A 180 -23.52 -14.01 -26.93
C ALA A 180 -24.32 -15.27 -26.63
N ILE A 181 -24.77 -15.41 -25.39
CA ILE A 181 -25.65 -16.51 -24.95
C ILE A 181 -27.09 -15.99 -24.86
N ARG A 182 -28.04 -16.77 -25.36
CA ARG A 182 -29.47 -16.56 -25.19
C ARG A 182 -30.01 -17.26 -23.94
N ALA A 183 -31.15 -16.80 -23.41
CA ALA A 183 -31.74 -17.43 -22.21
C ALA A 183 -32.17 -18.91 -22.39
N ASN A 184 -32.28 -19.41 -23.63
CA ASN A 184 -32.48 -20.85 -23.92
C ASN A 184 -31.16 -21.66 -23.94
N GLY A 185 -30.03 -21.04 -23.61
CA GLY A 185 -28.72 -21.69 -23.62
C GLY A 185 -28.19 -21.97 -25.03
N THR A 186 -28.59 -21.20 -26.04
CA THR A 186 -27.95 -21.22 -27.37
C THR A 186 -26.98 -20.05 -27.52
N ILE A 187 -25.97 -20.20 -28.38
CA ILE A 187 -24.95 -19.19 -28.62
C ILE A 187 -25.12 -18.59 -30.01
N VAL A 188 -24.84 -17.29 -30.13
CA VAL A 188 -24.64 -16.62 -31.42
C VAL A 188 -23.22 -16.09 -31.47
N GLY A 189 -22.51 -16.39 -32.55
CA GLY A 189 -21.21 -15.81 -32.87
C GLY A 189 -21.30 -14.93 -34.12
N TRP A 190 -20.52 -13.87 -34.15
CA TRP A 190 -20.35 -13.01 -35.32
C TRP A 190 -18.96 -12.35 -35.34
N GLY A 191 -18.56 -11.81 -36.50
CA GLY A 191 -17.24 -11.23 -36.70
C GLY A 191 -16.32 -12.13 -37.53
N ARG A 192 -15.01 -12.02 -37.29
CA ARG A 192 -14.01 -12.80 -38.02
C ARG A 192 -14.23 -14.29 -37.85
N ASN A 193 -14.24 -15.03 -38.95
CA ASN A 193 -14.62 -16.45 -38.96
C ASN A 193 -13.68 -17.37 -39.76
N ASP A 194 -12.44 -16.94 -40.00
CA ASP A 194 -11.47 -17.71 -40.82
C ASP A 194 -11.16 -19.11 -40.28
N TYR A 195 -11.45 -19.37 -39.00
CA TYR A 195 -11.27 -20.64 -38.31
C TYR A 195 -12.59 -21.18 -37.75
N GLU A 196 -13.74 -20.69 -38.21
CA GLU A 196 -15.07 -21.02 -37.67
C GLU A 196 -15.32 -20.53 -36.22
N GLN A 197 -14.49 -19.64 -35.67
CA GLN A 197 -14.60 -19.15 -34.28
C GLN A 197 -15.89 -18.38 -33.97
N ALA A 198 -16.58 -17.87 -35.00
CA ALA A 198 -17.88 -17.22 -34.90
C ALA A 198 -19.05 -18.16 -35.29
N THR A 199 -18.79 -19.45 -35.55
CA THR A 199 -19.79 -20.48 -35.85
C THR A 199 -20.00 -21.38 -34.62
N PRO A 200 -20.82 -20.98 -33.63
CA PRO A 200 -21.07 -21.82 -32.46
C PRO A 200 -21.79 -23.12 -32.84
N PRO A 201 -21.44 -24.26 -32.24
CA PRO A 201 -22.16 -25.51 -32.43
C PRO A 201 -23.65 -25.41 -32.02
N GLU A 202 -24.53 -26.15 -32.72
CA GLU A 202 -25.98 -26.14 -32.47
C GLU A 202 -26.41 -26.82 -31.16
N LEU A 203 -25.48 -27.24 -30.33
CA LEU A 203 -25.78 -27.85 -29.04
C LEU A 203 -26.42 -26.81 -28.11
N GLY A 204 -27.44 -27.20 -27.34
CA GLY A 204 -28.10 -26.32 -26.37
C GLY A 204 -27.54 -26.46 -24.95
N ASN A 205 -28.15 -25.69 -24.04
CA ASN A 205 -27.89 -25.68 -22.59
C ASN A 205 -26.54 -25.06 -22.17
N TYR A 206 -26.04 -24.09 -22.92
CA TYR A 206 -24.89 -23.30 -22.50
C TYR A 206 -25.26 -22.32 -21.38
N ILE A 207 -24.36 -22.17 -20.41
CA ILE A 207 -24.51 -21.28 -19.24
C ILE A 207 -23.39 -20.24 -19.14
N ALA A 208 -22.25 -20.45 -19.80
CA ALA A 208 -21.15 -19.48 -19.86
C ALA A 208 -20.40 -19.55 -21.19
N ILE A 209 -19.76 -18.44 -21.57
CA ILE A 209 -18.93 -18.29 -22.78
C ILE A 209 -17.65 -17.54 -22.41
N ALA A 210 -16.55 -17.90 -23.08
CA ALA A 210 -15.30 -17.16 -23.07
C ALA A 210 -14.75 -17.08 -24.51
N ALA A 211 -14.20 -15.94 -24.89
CA ALA A 211 -13.71 -15.68 -26.23
C ALA A 211 -12.20 -15.43 -26.20
N GLY A 212 -11.43 -16.35 -26.76
CA GLY A 212 -9.98 -16.25 -26.84
C GLY A 212 -9.51 -15.41 -28.04
N GLY A 213 -8.25 -15.60 -28.44
CA GLY A 213 -7.67 -14.88 -29.58
C GLY A 213 -8.40 -15.18 -30.90
N CYS A 214 -8.48 -16.47 -31.25
CA CYS A 214 -9.11 -16.98 -32.46
C CYS A 214 -9.94 -18.26 -32.21
N HIS A 215 -10.33 -18.52 -30.97
CA HIS A 215 -11.13 -19.67 -30.56
C HIS A 215 -12.13 -19.26 -29.49
N SER A 216 -13.10 -20.14 -29.25
CA SER A 216 -14.25 -19.89 -28.39
C SER A 216 -14.47 -21.09 -27.48
N VAL A 217 -14.89 -20.82 -26.24
CA VAL A 217 -15.14 -21.82 -25.20
C VAL A 217 -16.53 -21.58 -24.62
N ALA A 218 -17.30 -22.64 -24.42
CA ALA A 218 -18.59 -22.58 -23.78
C ALA A 218 -18.78 -23.68 -22.74
N LEU A 219 -19.37 -23.33 -21.60
CA LEU A 219 -19.72 -24.25 -20.52
C LEU A 219 -21.19 -24.61 -20.63
N ARG A 220 -21.50 -25.90 -20.58
CA ARG A 220 -22.87 -26.42 -20.56
C ARG A 220 -23.33 -26.63 -19.13
N SER A 221 -24.65 -26.63 -18.93
CA SER A 221 -25.28 -26.83 -17.62
C SER A 221 -25.01 -28.20 -16.99
N ASP A 222 -24.58 -29.18 -17.79
CA ASP A 222 -24.15 -30.51 -17.35
C ASP A 222 -22.65 -30.57 -16.98
N GLY A 223 -21.96 -29.41 -17.02
CA GLY A 223 -20.55 -29.28 -16.70
C GLY A 223 -19.59 -29.62 -17.84
N ASN A 224 -20.09 -30.04 -19.01
CA ASN A 224 -19.24 -30.29 -20.18
C ASN A 224 -18.82 -28.99 -20.85
N ILE A 225 -17.63 -28.99 -21.46
CA ILE A 225 -17.11 -27.87 -22.24
C ILE A 225 -17.21 -28.18 -23.72
N VAL A 226 -17.58 -27.18 -24.50
CA VAL A 226 -17.52 -27.20 -25.97
C VAL A 226 -16.60 -26.08 -26.43
N CYS A 227 -15.64 -26.40 -27.28
CA CYS A 227 -14.77 -25.41 -27.90
C CYS A 227 -14.84 -25.51 -29.43
N TRP A 228 -14.61 -24.39 -30.09
CA TRP A 228 -14.54 -24.30 -31.55
C TRP A 228 -13.63 -23.14 -31.97
N GLY A 229 -13.28 -23.07 -33.25
CA GLY A 229 -12.33 -22.08 -33.75
C GLY A 229 -10.97 -22.66 -34.09
N ARG A 230 -9.94 -21.80 -34.06
CA ARG A 230 -8.55 -22.18 -34.37
C ARG A 230 -8.06 -23.28 -33.42
N ASN A 231 -7.49 -24.35 -33.96
CA ASN A 231 -7.07 -25.52 -33.18
C ASN A 231 -5.61 -25.96 -33.38
N ASP A 232 -4.73 -25.08 -33.86
CA ASP A 232 -3.33 -25.44 -34.18
C ASP A 232 -2.51 -25.98 -33.00
N TYR A 233 -2.97 -25.80 -31.76
CA TYR A 233 -2.35 -26.26 -30.53
C TYR A 233 -3.34 -26.98 -29.61
N ASP A 234 -4.41 -27.57 -30.15
CA ASP A 234 -5.47 -28.25 -29.39
C ASP A 234 -6.32 -27.35 -28.48
N GLN A 235 -6.25 -26.02 -28.59
CA GLN A 235 -7.01 -25.08 -27.75
C GLN A 235 -8.54 -25.15 -27.96
N ALA A 236 -8.99 -25.75 -29.07
CA ALA A 236 -10.38 -26.07 -29.34
C ALA A 236 -10.73 -27.56 -29.12
N THR A 237 -9.84 -28.33 -28.49
CA THR A 237 -10.05 -29.73 -28.09
C THR A 237 -10.22 -29.81 -26.56
N PRO A 238 -11.44 -29.62 -26.01
CA PRO A 238 -11.61 -29.55 -24.57
C PRO A 238 -11.38 -30.92 -23.90
N PRO A 239 -10.75 -30.96 -22.72
CA PRO A 239 -10.65 -32.16 -21.92
C PRO A 239 -12.03 -32.61 -21.40
N ALA A 240 -12.22 -33.92 -21.26
CA ALA A 240 -13.41 -34.48 -20.65
C ALA A 240 -13.41 -34.21 -19.13
N GLY A 241 -14.55 -33.79 -18.59
CA GLY A 241 -14.69 -33.52 -17.16
C GLY A 241 -16.02 -32.83 -16.82
N ASN A 242 -16.16 -32.48 -15.54
CA ASN A 242 -17.31 -31.75 -15.02
C ASN A 242 -16.83 -30.43 -14.40
N TYR A 243 -17.18 -29.32 -15.04
CA TYR A 243 -16.62 -28.00 -14.79
C TYR A 243 -17.69 -27.00 -14.33
N VAL A 244 -17.24 -26.00 -13.58
CA VAL A 244 -18.09 -24.93 -13.01
C VAL A 244 -17.70 -23.54 -13.50
N ALA A 245 -16.50 -23.38 -14.05
CA ALA A 245 -16.07 -22.13 -14.68
C ALA A 245 -15.11 -22.40 -15.85
N ILE A 246 -15.05 -21.44 -16.77
CA ILE A 246 -14.17 -21.44 -17.94
C ILE A 246 -13.54 -20.06 -18.12
N ASP A 247 -12.34 -20.03 -18.69
CA ASP A 247 -11.71 -18.80 -19.18
C ASP A 247 -10.86 -19.08 -20.43
N ALA A 248 -10.63 -18.08 -21.26
CA ALA A 248 -9.91 -18.22 -22.54
C ALA A 248 -8.83 -17.14 -22.70
N GLY A 249 -7.58 -17.59 -22.70
CA GLY A 249 -6.44 -16.77 -23.06
C GLY A 249 -6.30 -16.62 -24.57
N ARG A 250 -5.19 -16.04 -25.03
CA ARG A 250 -4.98 -15.82 -26.46
C ARG A 250 -4.79 -17.11 -27.26
N TRP A 251 -4.16 -18.12 -26.65
CA TRP A 251 -3.73 -19.36 -27.31
C TRP A 251 -4.03 -20.64 -26.50
N HIS A 252 -4.64 -20.49 -25.33
CA HIS A 252 -4.94 -21.58 -24.40
C HIS A 252 -6.28 -21.29 -23.72
N SER A 253 -6.80 -22.29 -23.01
CA SER A 253 -8.08 -22.24 -22.32
C SER A 253 -7.93 -22.87 -20.94
N LEU A 254 -8.73 -22.39 -19.99
CA LEU A 254 -8.78 -22.87 -18.61
C LEU A 254 -10.19 -23.30 -18.23
N ALA A 255 -10.28 -24.29 -17.36
CA ALA A 255 -11.51 -24.69 -16.71
C ALA A 255 -11.29 -24.99 -15.23
N LEU A 256 -12.28 -24.63 -14.41
CA LEU A 256 -12.34 -24.98 -13.00
C LEU A 256 -13.30 -26.16 -12.84
N SER A 257 -12.83 -27.28 -12.33
CA SER A 257 -13.66 -28.45 -12.05
C SER A 257 -14.45 -28.28 -10.75
N GLN A 258 -15.53 -29.05 -10.60
CA GLN A 258 -16.38 -29.00 -9.41
C GLN A 258 -15.65 -29.40 -8.11
N ASP A 259 -14.59 -30.20 -8.22
CA ASP A 259 -13.70 -30.60 -7.12
C ASP A 259 -12.54 -29.60 -6.88
N GLY A 260 -12.59 -28.43 -7.49
CA GLY A 260 -11.64 -27.34 -7.25
C GLY A 260 -10.28 -27.56 -7.88
N ARG A 261 -10.18 -28.24 -9.02
CA ARG A 261 -8.94 -28.38 -9.81
C ARG A 261 -8.99 -27.48 -11.03
N ILE A 262 -7.82 -27.01 -11.47
CA ILE A 262 -7.68 -26.25 -12.71
C ILE A 262 -7.19 -27.19 -13.80
N VAL A 263 -7.86 -27.17 -14.94
CA VAL A 263 -7.46 -27.88 -16.15
C VAL A 263 -7.19 -26.85 -17.24
N GLY A 264 -5.94 -26.82 -17.71
CA GLY A 264 -5.55 -26.03 -18.88
C GLY A 264 -5.36 -26.91 -20.10
N TRP A 265 -5.64 -26.36 -21.29
CA TRP A 265 -5.36 -27.01 -22.58
C TRP A 265 -5.09 -25.96 -23.66
N GLY A 266 -4.49 -26.38 -24.77
CA GLY A 266 -4.05 -25.48 -25.85
C GLY A 266 -2.54 -25.35 -25.93
N ARG A 267 -2.07 -24.21 -26.44
CA ARG A 267 -0.62 -23.95 -26.58
C ARG A 267 0.06 -23.99 -25.23
N ASP A 268 1.05 -24.87 -25.08
CA ASP A 268 1.78 -25.07 -23.82
C ASP A 268 3.31 -24.85 -23.94
N SER A 269 3.77 -24.17 -24.99
CA SER A 269 5.22 -23.98 -25.24
C SER A 269 5.98 -23.24 -24.13
N HIS A 270 5.28 -22.69 -23.14
CA HIS A 270 5.82 -22.02 -21.96
C HIS A 270 5.23 -22.56 -20.64
N GLY A 271 4.46 -23.66 -20.64
CA GLY A 271 3.81 -24.18 -19.44
C GLY A 271 2.48 -23.50 -19.08
N GLN A 272 1.90 -22.70 -19.99
CA GLN A 272 0.70 -21.88 -19.72
C GLN A 272 -0.61 -22.67 -19.77
N ALA A 273 -0.60 -23.86 -20.36
CA ALA A 273 -1.70 -24.80 -20.35
C ALA A 273 -1.48 -25.94 -19.34
N MET A 274 -0.35 -25.96 -18.61
CA MET A 274 -0.12 -26.95 -17.55
C MET A 274 -1.20 -26.82 -16.46
N PRO A 275 -1.71 -27.95 -15.91
CA PRO A 275 -2.57 -27.91 -14.75
C PRO A 275 -1.79 -27.31 -13.58
N LEU A 276 -2.26 -26.17 -13.06
CA LEU A 276 -1.76 -25.62 -11.81
C LEU A 276 -1.97 -26.68 -10.72
N ALA A 277 -0.88 -27.31 -10.26
CA ALA A 277 -0.96 -28.44 -9.34
C ALA A 277 -1.67 -28.03 -8.03
N GLY A 278 -2.72 -28.75 -7.67
CA GLY A 278 -3.47 -28.51 -6.44
C GLY A 278 -4.96 -28.83 -6.56
N THR A 279 -5.67 -28.61 -5.46
CA THR A 279 -7.13 -28.65 -5.31
C THR A 279 -7.59 -27.35 -4.64
N ASP A 280 -8.90 -27.21 -4.40
CA ASP A 280 -9.50 -26.09 -3.65
C ASP A 280 -9.42 -24.72 -4.33
N PHE A 281 -9.28 -24.69 -5.66
CA PHE A 281 -9.41 -23.48 -6.46
C PHE A 281 -10.86 -22.99 -6.52
N ILE A 282 -11.04 -21.66 -6.49
CA ILE A 282 -12.34 -20.98 -6.54
C ILE A 282 -12.45 -19.99 -7.71
N ALA A 283 -11.33 -19.59 -8.32
CA ALA A 283 -11.32 -18.74 -9.52
C ALA A 283 -10.11 -19.05 -10.42
N ILE A 284 -10.25 -18.71 -11.69
CA ILE A 284 -9.24 -18.88 -12.75
C ILE A 284 -9.12 -17.59 -13.57
N ALA A 285 -7.93 -17.31 -14.11
CA ALA A 285 -7.73 -16.23 -15.08
C ALA A 285 -6.65 -16.62 -16.11
N ALA A 286 -6.91 -16.37 -17.40
CA ALA A 286 -6.05 -16.71 -18.53
C ALA A 286 -5.50 -15.48 -19.24
N GLY A 287 -4.16 -15.36 -19.34
CA GLY A 287 -3.48 -14.28 -20.08
C GLY A 287 -3.11 -14.65 -21.52
N ASP A 288 -2.22 -13.89 -22.17
CA ASP A 288 -1.70 -14.28 -23.50
C ASP A 288 -0.77 -15.52 -23.40
N TYR A 289 0.01 -15.60 -22.31
CA TYR A 289 1.12 -16.56 -22.14
C TYR A 289 1.23 -17.18 -20.74
N HIS A 290 0.26 -16.96 -19.85
CA HIS A 290 0.27 -17.50 -18.49
C HIS A 290 -1.16 -17.69 -17.96
N SER A 291 -1.28 -18.43 -16.86
CA SER A 291 -2.52 -18.82 -16.20
C SER A 291 -2.42 -18.59 -14.70
N LEU A 292 -3.52 -18.18 -14.07
CA LEU A 292 -3.64 -17.93 -12.64
C LEU A 292 -4.79 -18.75 -12.04
N GLY A 293 -4.60 -19.19 -10.80
CA GLY A 293 -5.61 -19.87 -9.99
C GLY A 293 -5.66 -19.32 -8.58
N LEU A 294 -6.85 -18.94 -8.12
CA LEU A 294 -7.09 -18.47 -6.75
C LEU A 294 -7.67 -19.61 -5.92
N ARG A 295 -7.06 -19.92 -4.78
CA ARG A 295 -7.53 -20.94 -3.84
C ARG A 295 -8.50 -20.36 -2.82
N LYS A 296 -9.30 -21.25 -2.23
CA LYS A 296 -10.27 -20.92 -1.17
C LYS A 296 -9.60 -20.32 0.08
N ASP A 297 -8.36 -20.69 0.34
CA ASP A 297 -7.55 -20.12 1.42
C ASP A 297 -7.00 -18.73 1.08
N GLY A 298 -7.29 -18.19 -0.10
CA GLY A 298 -6.83 -16.88 -0.55
C GLY A 298 -5.42 -16.85 -1.14
N SER A 299 -4.78 -18.01 -1.36
CA SER A 299 -3.47 -18.09 -2.03
C SER A 299 -3.59 -18.22 -3.56
N ILE A 300 -2.54 -17.82 -4.28
CA ILE A 300 -2.51 -17.84 -5.75
C ILE A 300 -1.49 -18.86 -6.23
N VAL A 301 -1.83 -19.57 -7.30
CA VAL A 301 -0.92 -20.42 -8.07
C VAL A 301 -0.89 -19.91 -9.51
N ASP A 302 0.29 -19.87 -10.12
CA ASP A 302 0.47 -19.45 -11.50
C ASP A 302 1.35 -20.42 -12.30
N GLY A 303 1.26 -20.33 -13.62
CA GLY A 303 1.96 -21.22 -14.55
C GLY A 303 1.98 -20.64 -15.96
N GLY A 304 3.05 -20.90 -16.71
CA GLY A 304 3.28 -20.29 -18.03
C GLY A 304 4.63 -19.61 -18.19
N ASP A 305 4.70 -18.73 -19.19
CA ASP A 305 5.92 -18.01 -19.53
C ASP A 305 6.40 -17.20 -18.33
N ASN A 306 7.69 -17.23 -18.05
CA ASN A 306 8.29 -16.52 -16.91
C ASN A 306 9.35 -15.50 -17.32
N LEU A 307 9.40 -15.14 -18.61
CA LEU A 307 10.42 -14.21 -19.13
C LEU A 307 10.45 -12.86 -18.39
N TYR A 308 9.32 -12.42 -17.85
CA TYR A 308 9.16 -11.17 -17.11
C TYR A 308 8.73 -11.38 -15.65
N SER A 309 8.99 -12.55 -15.06
CA SER A 309 8.55 -12.89 -13.69
C SER A 309 7.02 -12.97 -13.50
N GLN A 310 6.25 -13.17 -14.57
CA GLN A 310 4.78 -13.27 -14.50
C GLN A 310 4.27 -14.60 -13.92
N THR A 311 5.14 -15.60 -13.72
CA THR A 311 4.85 -16.81 -12.93
C THR A 311 5.62 -16.83 -11.59
N LYS A 312 5.77 -15.66 -10.96
CA LYS A 312 6.25 -15.50 -9.59
C LYS A 312 5.16 -14.88 -8.73
N CYS A 313 4.06 -15.61 -8.58
CA CYS A 313 2.92 -15.13 -7.82
C CYS A 313 3.31 -14.69 -6.40
N PRO A 314 2.70 -13.59 -5.91
CA PRO A 314 2.94 -13.11 -4.57
C PRO A 314 2.51 -14.17 -3.54
N GLN A 315 3.33 -14.32 -2.50
CA GLN A 315 3.03 -15.21 -1.37
C GLN A 315 2.02 -14.55 -0.45
N GLY A 316 1.03 -15.31 0.03
CA GLY A 316 -0.04 -14.80 0.87
C GLY A 316 -1.30 -15.65 0.76
N ASN A 317 -2.28 -15.37 1.61
CA ASN A 317 -3.53 -16.11 1.72
C ASN A 317 -4.74 -15.18 1.92
N ASP A 318 -4.62 -13.93 1.48
CA ASP A 318 -5.64 -12.91 1.67
C ASP A 318 -6.12 -12.31 0.34
N PHE A 319 -5.83 -12.97 -0.78
CA PHE A 319 -6.34 -12.58 -2.09
C PHE A 319 -7.80 -13.04 -2.26
N ILE A 320 -8.61 -12.19 -2.88
CA ILE A 320 -10.04 -12.41 -3.11
C ILE A 320 -10.44 -12.35 -4.59
N THR A 321 -9.57 -11.82 -5.46
CA THR A 321 -9.80 -11.76 -6.91
C THR A 321 -8.47 -11.76 -7.66
N ILE A 322 -8.45 -12.32 -8.86
CA ILE A 322 -7.30 -12.37 -9.77
C ILE A 322 -7.68 -11.88 -11.17
N ALA A 323 -6.72 -11.32 -11.90
CA ALA A 323 -6.87 -11.00 -13.32
C ALA A 323 -5.53 -11.18 -14.06
N ALA A 324 -5.58 -11.65 -15.30
CA ALA A 324 -4.41 -11.90 -16.12
C ALA A 324 -4.42 -10.99 -17.37
N GLY A 325 -3.33 -10.26 -17.58
CA GLY A 325 -3.11 -9.44 -18.78
C GLY A 325 -2.27 -10.18 -19.83
N ARG A 326 -1.63 -9.43 -20.73
CA ARG A 326 -0.76 -10.02 -21.77
C ARG A 326 0.44 -10.76 -21.19
N SER A 327 1.17 -10.09 -20.30
CA SER A 327 2.41 -10.62 -19.71
C SER A 327 2.59 -10.13 -18.27
N HIS A 328 1.51 -9.73 -17.63
CA HIS A 328 1.42 -9.24 -16.27
C HIS A 328 0.13 -9.76 -15.63
N SER A 329 0.10 -9.75 -14.32
CA SER A 329 -0.93 -10.36 -13.48
C SER A 329 -1.32 -9.39 -12.39
N LEU A 330 -2.58 -9.46 -11.94
CA LEU A 330 -3.12 -8.67 -10.84
C LEU A 330 -3.86 -9.55 -9.85
N ALA A 331 -3.83 -9.15 -8.57
CA ALA A 331 -4.66 -9.72 -7.53
C ALA A 331 -5.17 -8.63 -6.59
N LEU A 332 -6.43 -8.75 -6.16
CA LEU A 332 -7.04 -7.90 -5.14
C LEU A 332 -6.99 -8.65 -3.80
N ARG A 333 -6.49 -7.98 -2.76
CA ARG A 333 -6.46 -8.46 -1.38
C ARG A 333 -7.75 -8.09 -0.65
N SER A 334 -8.06 -8.84 0.40
CA SER A 334 -9.22 -8.61 1.28
C SER A 334 -9.16 -7.27 2.02
N ASP A 335 -7.96 -6.69 2.17
CA ASP A 335 -7.73 -5.35 2.70
C ASP A 335 -7.95 -4.22 1.67
N GLY A 336 -8.32 -4.57 0.43
CA GLY A 336 -8.58 -3.61 -0.66
C GLY A 336 -7.35 -3.23 -1.48
N ARG A 337 -6.16 -3.73 -1.17
CA ARG A 337 -4.95 -3.46 -1.97
C ARG A 337 -4.89 -4.31 -3.24
N ILE A 338 -4.34 -3.74 -4.32
CA ILE A 338 -4.06 -4.48 -5.55
C ILE A 338 -2.56 -4.75 -5.63
N VAL A 339 -2.20 -6.01 -5.85
CA VAL A 339 -0.84 -6.44 -6.12
C VAL A 339 -0.73 -6.77 -7.61
N GLY A 340 0.33 -6.30 -8.27
CA GLY A 340 0.63 -6.69 -9.64
C GLY A 340 2.04 -7.25 -9.76
N TRP A 341 2.22 -8.22 -10.66
CA TRP A 341 3.53 -8.80 -10.98
C TRP A 341 3.64 -9.13 -12.48
N GLY A 342 4.86 -9.33 -12.99
CA GLY A 342 5.15 -9.58 -14.40
C GLY A 342 5.77 -8.38 -15.13
N ARG A 343 5.56 -8.30 -16.45
CA ARG A 343 6.13 -7.23 -17.31
C ARG A 343 5.67 -5.84 -16.87
N ASN A 344 6.62 -4.92 -16.73
CA ASN A 344 6.37 -3.52 -16.32
C ASN A 344 7.01 -2.47 -17.26
N TYR A 345 7.27 -2.78 -18.53
CA TYR A 345 7.91 -1.82 -19.44
C TYR A 345 7.02 -0.64 -19.83
N GLU A 346 5.71 -0.75 -19.60
CA GLU A 346 4.73 0.31 -19.87
C GLU A 346 3.97 0.65 -18.58
N ASP A 347 4.60 0.53 -17.40
CA ASP A 347 4.00 0.83 -16.09
C ASP A 347 2.74 0.02 -15.74
N GLN A 348 2.64 -1.23 -16.19
CA GLN A 348 1.46 -2.10 -16.04
C GLN A 348 1.21 -2.63 -14.63
N LEU A 349 2.10 -2.40 -13.67
CA LEU A 349 1.88 -2.78 -12.28
C LEU A 349 1.23 -1.63 -11.49
N PRO A 350 0.35 -1.90 -10.50
CA PRO A 350 -0.38 -0.85 -9.79
C PRO A 350 0.56 0.22 -9.21
N PRO A 351 0.18 1.51 -9.23
CA PRO A 351 0.91 2.54 -8.50
C PRO A 351 0.98 2.15 -7.02
N GLY A 352 2.19 1.92 -6.50
CA GLY A 352 2.39 1.41 -5.14
C GLY A 352 2.35 -0.11 -4.98
N SER A 353 2.32 -0.92 -6.05
CA SER A 353 2.58 -2.38 -5.95
C SER A 353 4.06 -2.72 -5.72
N SER A 354 4.95 -1.72 -5.80
CA SER A 354 6.27 -1.77 -5.17
C SER A 354 6.25 -1.29 -3.72
N GLY A 355 5.14 -0.78 -3.20
CA GLY A 355 4.98 -0.24 -1.84
C GLY A 355 6.24 0.46 -1.36
N PHE A 356 6.59 1.63 -1.91
CA PHE A 356 7.79 2.32 -1.45
C PHE A 356 7.65 2.65 0.04
N ILE A 357 8.53 2.08 0.86
CA ILE A 357 8.56 2.20 2.31
C ILE A 357 9.52 3.28 2.81
N ASP A 358 10.37 3.80 1.92
CA ASP A 358 11.32 4.88 2.22
C ASP A 358 11.65 5.68 0.97
N VAL A 359 11.99 6.96 1.14
CA VAL A 359 12.56 7.80 0.07
C VAL A 359 13.75 8.60 0.61
N ALA A 360 14.74 8.80 -0.25
CA ALA A 360 15.89 9.65 0.04
C ALA A 360 16.09 10.65 -1.09
N ALA A 361 16.43 11.89 -0.74
CA ALA A 361 16.69 12.95 -1.70
C ALA A 361 18.15 13.40 -1.59
N GLY A 362 18.88 13.26 -2.69
CA GLY A 362 20.19 13.90 -2.85
C GLY A 362 20.04 15.29 -3.45
N ARG A 363 21.16 15.93 -3.82
CA ARG A 363 21.14 17.31 -4.34
C ARG A 363 20.38 17.44 -5.65
N LEU A 364 20.55 16.47 -6.55
CA LEU A 364 19.93 16.46 -7.89
C LEU A 364 19.34 15.09 -8.27
N HIS A 365 19.32 14.14 -7.34
CA HIS A 365 18.75 12.80 -7.54
C HIS A 365 17.84 12.41 -6.39
N SER A 366 17.02 11.40 -6.60
CA SER A 366 16.10 10.86 -5.61
C SER A 366 16.08 9.34 -5.69
N LEU A 367 15.78 8.71 -4.57
CA LEU A 367 15.69 7.27 -4.39
C LEU A 367 14.37 6.91 -3.73
N ALA A 368 13.83 5.74 -4.06
CA ALA A 368 12.72 5.12 -3.36
C ALA A 368 13.02 3.64 -3.10
N LEU A 369 12.82 3.19 -1.86
CA LEU A 369 12.99 1.80 -1.42
C LEU A 369 11.63 1.12 -1.37
N SER A 370 11.46 0.02 -2.09
CA SER A 370 10.24 -0.77 -2.12
C SER A 370 10.14 -1.74 -0.93
N GLN A 371 8.92 -2.16 -0.59
CA GLN A 371 8.65 -3.11 0.49
C GLN A 371 9.33 -4.46 0.25
N ASP A 372 9.55 -4.83 -1.02
CA ASP A 372 10.29 -6.03 -1.40
C ASP A 372 11.82 -5.85 -1.35
N GLY A 373 12.31 -4.69 -0.90
CA GLY A 373 13.73 -4.41 -0.66
C GLY A 373 14.53 -3.98 -1.88
N ARG A 374 13.88 -3.51 -2.96
CA ARG A 374 14.54 -2.95 -4.15
C ARG A 374 14.60 -1.43 -4.10
N ILE A 375 15.52 -0.83 -4.84
CA ILE A 375 15.67 0.63 -4.90
C ILE A 375 15.45 1.10 -6.33
N VAL A 376 14.67 2.16 -6.50
CA VAL A 376 14.53 2.90 -7.75
C VAL A 376 15.16 4.27 -7.56
N GLY A 377 16.01 4.68 -8.51
CA GLY A 377 16.64 6.00 -8.53
C GLY A 377 16.23 6.81 -9.76
N TRP A 378 16.11 8.13 -9.61
CA TRP A 378 15.85 9.06 -10.72
C TRP A 378 16.50 10.43 -10.47
N GLY A 379 16.64 11.24 -11.53
CA GLY A 379 17.30 12.55 -11.50
C GLY A 379 18.69 12.55 -12.15
N ASP A 380 19.56 13.47 -11.74
CA ASP A 380 20.94 13.54 -12.25
C ASP A 380 21.70 12.25 -11.95
N ASN A 381 22.42 11.75 -12.96
CA ASN A 381 23.07 10.44 -12.91
C ASN A 381 24.49 10.48 -13.44
N TRP A 382 25.17 11.63 -13.40
CA TRP A 382 26.49 11.81 -14.01
C TRP A 382 27.57 10.87 -13.43
N TYR A 383 27.40 10.47 -12.17
CA TYR A 383 28.28 9.56 -11.44
C TYR A 383 27.64 8.19 -11.18
N GLY A 384 26.49 7.89 -11.79
CA GLY A 384 25.72 6.66 -11.52
C GLY A 384 24.90 6.69 -10.22
N GLN A 385 24.80 7.84 -9.54
CA GLN A 385 24.14 7.98 -8.23
C GLN A 385 22.63 7.68 -8.23
N ALA A 386 21.98 7.77 -9.39
CA ALA A 386 20.59 7.38 -9.61
C ALA A 386 20.45 5.98 -10.22
N THR A 387 21.51 5.17 -10.23
CA THR A 387 21.53 3.78 -10.73
C THR A 387 21.79 2.81 -9.57
N PRO A 388 20.76 2.39 -8.83
CA PRO A 388 20.94 1.53 -7.66
C PRO A 388 21.46 0.13 -8.05
N PRO A 389 22.17 -0.55 -7.14
CA PRO A 389 22.57 -1.94 -7.34
C PRO A 389 21.35 -2.87 -7.49
N GLU A 390 21.46 -3.87 -8.34
CA GLU A 390 20.43 -4.90 -8.51
C GLU A 390 20.39 -5.85 -7.29
N SER A 391 19.57 -5.51 -6.29
CA SER A 391 19.28 -6.36 -5.13
C SER A 391 17.86 -6.13 -4.60
N ALA A 392 17.38 -7.06 -3.77
CA ALA A 392 16.05 -7.04 -3.12
C ALA A 392 16.14 -7.23 -1.58
N ASP A 393 17.30 -6.93 -1.01
CA ASP A 393 17.60 -7.13 0.42
C ASP A 393 17.81 -5.82 1.18
N PHE A 394 17.45 -4.67 0.61
CA PHE A 394 17.60 -3.37 1.27
C PHE A 394 16.49 -3.10 2.29
N ILE A 395 16.82 -2.40 3.38
CA ILE A 395 15.91 -2.03 4.47
C ILE A 395 15.92 -0.55 4.82
N ALA A 396 16.93 0.21 4.38
CA ALA A 396 16.97 1.66 4.52
C ALA A 396 17.80 2.28 3.40
N ILE A 397 17.51 3.53 3.06
CA ILE A 397 18.26 4.32 2.07
C ILE A 397 18.59 5.71 2.61
N ALA A 398 19.72 6.27 2.20
CA ALA A 398 20.03 7.69 2.36
C ALA A 398 20.80 8.20 1.14
N ALA A 399 20.77 9.51 0.92
CA ALA A 399 21.39 10.15 -0.24
C ALA A 399 22.15 11.40 0.19
N GLY A 400 23.39 11.52 -0.27
CA GLY A 400 24.17 12.76 -0.18
C GLY A 400 24.06 13.59 -1.45
N ASP A 401 24.99 14.53 -1.67
CA ASP A 401 24.89 15.44 -2.83
C ASP A 401 24.96 14.69 -4.17
N TYR A 402 25.89 13.73 -4.29
CA TYR A 402 26.21 13.01 -5.53
C TYR A 402 26.47 11.51 -5.33
N HIS A 403 26.07 10.98 -4.18
CA HIS A 403 26.20 9.57 -3.83
C HIS A 403 24.97 9.10 -3.06
N SER A 404 24.87 7.79 -2.97
CA SER A 404 23.71 7.08 -2.41
C SER A 404 24.21 5.93 -1.56
N ILE A 405 23.51 5.65 -0.47
CA ILE A 405 23.83 4.58 0.46
C ILE A 405 22.58 3.79 0.81
N ALA A 406 22.74 2.48 1.01
CA ALA A 406 21.67 1.58 1.40
C ALA A 406 22.14 0.58 2.46
N LEU A 407 21.26 0.28 3.42
CA LEU A 407 21.46 -0.74 4.45
C LEU A 407 20.72 -2.01 4.03
N LYS A 408 21.38 -3.16 4.18
CA LYS A 408 20.81 -4.47 3.87
C LYS A 408 20.21 -5.15 5.09
N LYS A 409 19.34 -6.14 4.85
CA LYS A 409 18.72 -7.01 5.88
C LYS A 409 19.75 -7.73 6.74
N ASP A 410 20.90 -8.08 6.17
CA ASP A 410 21.99 -8.72 6.90
C ASP A 410 22.80 -7.74 7.77
N GLY A 411 22.51 -6.44 7.67
CA GLY A 411 23.15 -5.35 8.39
C GLY A 411 24.40 -4.79 7.70
N SER A 412 24.74 -5.21 6.48
CA SER A 412 25.83 -4.63 5.67
C SER A 412 25.39 -3.40 4.88
N ILE A 413 26.35 -2.55 4.46
CA ILE A 413 26.09 -1.29 3.75
C ILE A 413 26.61 -1.37 2.31
N VAL A 414 25.84 -0.82 1.36
CA VAL A 414 26.25 -0.63 -0.02
C VAL A 414 26.16 0.84 -0.39
N CYS A 415 27.18 1.37 -1.07
CA CYS A 415 27.24 2.74 -1.53
C CYS A 415 27.50 2.80 -3.04
N TRP A 416 26.99 3.82 -3.73
CA TRP A 416 27.24 4.06 -5.14
C TRP A 416 27.17 5.56 -5.49
N GLY A 417 27.77 5.97 -6.62
CA GLY A 417 27.85 7.36 -7.06
C GLY A 417 29.27 7.92 -7.07
N ARG A 418 29.42 9.23 -6.79
CA ARG A 418 30.73 9.92 -6.75
C ARG A 418 31.55 9.47 -5.55
N ASP A 419 32.86 9.22 -5.75
CA ASP A 419 33.77 8.70 -4.70
C ASP A 419 35.07 9.50 -4.50
N THR A 420 35.07 10.80 -4.78
CA THR A 420 36.32 11.59 -4.70
C THR A 420 36.87 11.76 -3.28
N ASP A 421 36.02 11.53 -2.28
CA ASP A 421 36.27 11.75 -0.86
C ASP A 421 36.15 10.42 -0.07
N GLY A 422 36.03 9.28 -0.76
CA GLY A 422 35.81 7.96 -0.17
C GLY A 422 34.38 7.70 0.30
N GLN A 423 33.41 8.54 -0.08
CA GLN A 423 32.02 8.45 0.37
C GLN A 423 31.28 7.18 -0.10
N THR A 424 31.79 6.49 -1.12
CA THR A 424 31.29 5.18 -1.57
C THR A 424 32.17 4.00 -1.13
N SER A 425 33.09 4.22 -0.20
CA SER A 425 33.89 3.18 0.46
C SER A 425 33.33 2.87 1.86
N PRO A 426 32.24 2.07 1.99
CA PRO A 426 31.62 1.81 3.28
C PRO A 426 32.55 1.02 4.22
N PRO A 427 32.38 1.18 5.54
CA PRO A 427 33.10 0.38 6.52
C PRO A 427 32.75 -1.12 6.39
N GLU A 428 33.72 -1.98 6.67
CA GLU A 428 33.48 -3.42 6.75
C GLU A 428 32.58 -3.77 7.95
N GLY A 429 31.73 -4.78 7.79
CA GLY A 429 30.85 -5.29 8.83
C GLY A 429 29.40 -5.49 8.38
N ASN A 430 28.60 -6.06 9.27
CA ASN A 430 27.16 -6.34 9.07
C ASN A 430 26.33 -6.14 10.36
N ASP A 431 26.86 -5.36 11.29
CA ASP A 431 26.30 -5.03 12.59
C ASP A 431 25.65 -3.64 12.59
N PHE A 432 25.37 -3.06 11.42
CA PHE A 432 24.74 -1.76 11.28
C PHE A 432 23.21 -1.86 11.39
N VAL A 433 22.59 -0.86 12.00
CA VAL A 433 21.13 -0.75 12.21
C VAL A 433 20.53 0.54 11.66
N ALA A 434 21.34 1.56 11.43
CA ALA A 434 20.89 2.81 10.79
C ALA A 434 22.02 3.44 9.99
N ILE A 435 21.64 4.26 9.01
CA ILE A 435 22.55 4.99 8.12
C ILE A 435 22.07 6.43 7.97
N ALA A 436 23.00 7.37 7.80
CA ALA A 436 22.72 8.75 7.44
C ALA A 436 23.77 9.26 6.45
N ALA A 437 23.34 10.08 5.49
CA ALA A 437 24.22 10.70 4.50
C ALA A 437 24.20 12.22 4.66
N GLY A 438 25.37 12.81 4.83
CA GLY A 438 25.57 14.26 4.72
C GLY A 438 25.95 14.64 3.30
N ARG A 439 26.57 15.81 3.12
CA ARG A 439 26.93 16.30 1.77
C ARG A 439 27.82 15.33 1.02
N TYR A 440 28.96 14.99 1.62
CA TYR A 440 30.00 14.12 1.08
C TYR A 440 30.54 13.14 2.13
N HIS A 441 29.87 13.01 3.27
CA HIS A 441 30.21 12.09 4.34
C HIS A 441 29.00 11.26 4.73
N ASN A 442 29.23 10.19 5.47
CA ASN A 442 28.18 9.26 5.91
C ASN A 442 28.43 8.86 7.36
N LEU A 443 27.37 8.41 8.00
CA LEU A 443 27.37 7.82 9.33
C LEU A 443 26.60 6.51 9.30
N ALA A 444 27.04 5.55 10.12
CA ALA A 444 26.29 4.34 10.41
C ALA A 444 26.28 4.06 11.92
N LEU A 445 25.11 3.67 12.43
CA LEU A 445 24.89 3.26 13.82
C LEU A 445 25.01 1.74 13.90
N ARG A 446 25.81 1.25 14.85
CA ARG A 446 25.98 -0.18 15.12
C ARG A 446 24.96 -0.68 16.14
N LYS A 447 24.73 -1.99 16.16
CA LYS A 447 23.85 -2.68 17.13
C LYS A 447 24.22 -2.43 18.59
N ASP A 448 25.51 -2.21 18.87
CA ASP A 448 26.01 -1.91 20.20
C ASP A 448 25.78 -0.45 20.63
N GLY A 449 25.28 0.40 19.73
CA GLY A 449 25.01 1.82 19.95
C GLY A 449 26.19 2.75 19.62
N SER A 450 27.31 2.24 19.12
CA SER A 450 28.44 3.06 18.63
C SER A 450 28.24 3.52 17.18
N ILE A 451 28.96 4.58 16.78
CA ILE A 451 28.83 5.20 15.46
C ILE A 451 30.15 5.09 14.69
N VAL A 452 30.07 4.84 13.40
CA VAL A 452 31.20 4.98 12.46
C VAL A 452 30.87 6.03 11.40
N GLY A 453 31.83 6.88 11.07
CA GLY A 453 31.74 7.84 9.97
C GLY A 453 32.78 7.58 8.89
N TRP A 454 32.45 7.92 7.64
CA TRP A 454 33.37 7.84 6.49
C TRP A 454 33.02 8.86 5.40
N GLY A 455 33.95 9.09 4.46
CA GLY A 455 33.82 10.11 3.42
C GLY A 455 34.60 11.38 3.75
N ASP A 456 34.13 12.53 3.24
CA ASP A 456 34.74 13.84 3.52
C ASP A 456 34.79 14.13 5.03
N ASN A 457 35.97 14.54 5.51
CA ASN A 457 36.22 14.78 6.92
C ASN A 457 36.96 16.09 7.20
N TYR A 458 36.83 17.08 6.30
CA TYR A 458 37.56 18.35 6.42
C TYR A 458 37.35 19.11 7.74
N TYR A 459 36.17 18.97 8.36
CA TYR A 459 35.76 19.60 9.61
C TYR A 459 35.52 18.59 10.74
N ASP A 460 36.07 17.38 10.65
CA ASP A 460 35.83 16.27 11.58
C ASP A 460 34.37 15.74 11.59
N GLN A 461 33.56 16.06 10.58
CA GLN A 461 32.16 15.65 10.50
C GLN A 461 31.94 14.13 10.36
N ALA A 462 32.95 13.40 9.89
CA ALA A 462 32.99 11.94 9.81
C ALA A 462 33.77 11.31 10.99
N THR A 463 34.18 12.10 11.99
CA THR A 463 34.82 11.64 13.23
C THR A 463 33.80 11.63 14.37
N PRO A 464 32.99 10.55 14.53
CA PRO A 464 31.98 10.50 15.58
C PRO A 464 32.59 10.50 16.99
N PRO A 465 31.85 11.01 18.00
CA PRO A 465 32.27 10.95 19.39
C PRO A 465 32.39 9.51 19.90
N GLU A 466 33.30 9.27 20.84
CA GLU A 466 33.40 7.99 21.53
C GLU A 466 32.14 7.73 22.37
N GLY A 467 31.66 6.48 22.36
CA GLY A 467 30.49 6.06 23.13
C GLY A 467 29.67 4.99 22.41
N ASN A 468 28.71 4.42 23.13
CA ASN A 468 27.81 3.39 22.63
C ASN A 468 26.37 3.54 23.17
N ASP A 469 26.02 4.74 23.64
CA ASP A 469 24.71 5.09 24.18
C ASP A 469 23.80 5.78 23.14
N PHE A 470 24.20 5.76 21.86
CA PHE A 470 23.47 6.40 20.77
C PHE A 470 22.34 5.51 20.23
N ILE A 471 21.22 6.13 19.87
CA ILE A 471 20.02 5.48 19.37
C ILE A 471 19.55 6.02 18.01
N ALA A 472 20.03 7.20 17.60
CA ALA A 472 19.75 7.75 16.28
C ALA A 472 20.91 8.65 15.81
N ILE A 473 21.00 8.84 14.49
CA ILE A 473 22.02 9.65 13.82
C ILE A 473 21.37 10.53 12.76
N ALA A 474 21.91 11.72 12.54
CA ALA A 474 21.56 12.60 11.42
C ALA A 474 22.82 13.30 10.90
N ALA A 475 22.88 13.56 9.60
CA ALA A 475 24.03 14.19 8.95
C ALA A 475 23.57 15.40 8.15
N GLY A 476 24.15 16.56 8.44
CA GLY A 476 23.93 17.79 7.70
C GLY A 476 24.98 17.97 6.60
N LYS A 477 25.18 19.20 6.13
CA LYS A 477 26.14 19.44 5.05
C LYS A 477 27.59 19.20 5.47
N TYR A 478 27.94 19.67 6.67
CA TYR A 478 29.30 19.63 7.23
C TYR A 478 29.32 19.35 8.74
N HIS A 479 28.18 18.96 9.29
CA HIS A 479 28.02 18.62 10.70
C HIS A 479 27.21 17.34 10.81
N SER A 480 27.25 16.77 12.01
CA SER A 480 26.65 15.49 12.33
C SER A 480 26.04 15.55 13.72
N LEU A 481 24.96 14.79 13.92
CA LEU A 481 24.22 14.72 15.16
C LEU A 481 24.00 13.26 15.55
N ALA A 482 23.97 13.00 16.85
CA ALA A 482 23.55 11.74 17.42
C ALA A 482 22.61 11.98 18.60
N LEU A 483 21.56 11.17 18.70
CA LEU A 483 20.64 11.15 19.84
C LEU A 483 21.06 10.04 20.78
N LYS A 484 21.21 10.37 22.06
CA LYS A 484 21.50 9.42 23.12
C LYS A 484 20.22 8.81 23.70
N ARG A 485 20.35 7.63 24.32
CA ARG A 485 19.23 6.91 24.96
C ARG A 485 18.57 7.70 26.09
N ASP A 486 19.31 8.64 26.71
CA ASP A 486 18.82 9.52 27.77
C ASP A 486 18.13 10.79 27.24
N GLY A 487 18.01 10.94 25.92
CA GLY A 487 17.35 12.06 25.25
C GLY A 487 18.22 13.28 25.00
N HIS A 488 19.52 13.25 25.35
CA HIS A 488 20.47 14.30 24.97
C HIS A 488 20.91 14.16 23.51
N ILE A 489 21.23 15.28 22.88
CA ILE A 489 21.80 15.33 21.53
C ILE A 489 23.28 15.68 21.62
N VAL A 490 24.12 15.00 20.83
CA VAL A 490 25.52 15.36 20.63
C VAL A 490 25.69 15.81 19.19
N GLY A 491 26.29 16.99 18.98
CA GLY A 491 26.65 17.52 17.67
C GLY A 491 28.16 17.62 17.51
N TRP A 492 28.66 17.38 16.30
CA TRP A 492 30.07 17.55 15.94
C TRP A 492 30.23 17.96 14.47
N GLY A 493 31.43 18.39 14.10
CA GLY A 493 31.75 18.91 12.77
C GLY A 493 31.82 20.44 12.71
N TYR A 494 31.56 21.00 11.53
CA TYR A 494 31.56 22.45 11.31
C TYR A 494 30.46 23.16 12.13
N ASN A 495 30.82 24.25 12.81
CA ASN A 495 29.94 24.87 13.82
C ASN A 495 29.87 26.42 13.78
N GLU A 496 30.20 27.07 12.66
CA GLU A 496 30.20 28.56 12.62
C GLU A 496 28.81 29.20 12.78
N SER A 497 27.73 28.45 12.58
CA SER A 497 26.35 28.88 12.82
C SER A 497 25.73 28.26 14.08
N ASN A 498 26.52 27.61 14.93
CA ASN A 498 26.09 26.84 16.11
C ASN A 498 25.28 25.57 15.79
N GLN A 499 25.30 25.06 14.56
CA GLN A 499 24.53 23.90 14.12
C GLN A 499 24.96 22.56 14.74
N ALA A 500 26.21 22.49 15.20
CA ALA A 500 26.76 21.36 15.95
C ALA A 500 26.72 21.60 17.48
N LEU A 501 26.09 22.68 17.95
CA LEU A 501 25.89 22.99 19.36
C LEU A 501 24.41 22.78 19.75
N PRO A 502 23.98 21.54 20.03
CA PRO A 502 22.59 21.26 20.36
C PRO A 502 22.16 21.88 21.70
N PRO A 503 20.84 22.06 21.92
CA PRO A 503 20.32 22.49 23.21
C PRO A 503 20.65 21.50 24.34
N GLU A 504 20.84 21.99 25.57
CA GLU A 504 21.16 21.16 26.75
C GLU A 504 20.00 20.27 27.23
N ALA A 505 18.83 20.30 26.59
CA ALA A 505 17.68 19.52 27.02
C ALA A 505 17.85 18.02 26.73
N ALA A 506 17.21 17.19 27.57
CA ALA A 506 17.30 15.73 27.56
C ALA A 506 15.96 15.05 27.20
N ASP A 507 15.03 15.78 26.59
CA ASP A 507 13.67 15.31 26.29
C ASP A 507 13.45 15.02 24.80
N PHE A 508 14.53 14.91 24.01
CA PHE A 508 14.44 14.67 22.58
C PHE A 508 14.19 13.20 22.24
N ILE A 509 13.35 12.98 21.24
CA ILE A 509 12.98 11.65 20.73
C ILE A 509 13.32 11.48 19.24
N ALA A 510 13.60 12.56 18.51
CA ALA A 510 14.07 12.52 17.13
C ALA A 510 14.95 13.73 16.82
N ILE A 511 15.82 13.58 15.82
CA ILE A 511 16.74 14.60 15.33
C ILE A 511 16.76 14.64 13.80
N ALA A 512 16.95 15.83 13.22
CA ALA A 512 17.21 16.00 11.79
C ALA A 512 18.21 17.15 11.56
N ALA A 513 19.02 17.02 10.51
CA ALA A 513 20.07 17.99 10.17
C ALA A 513 19.88 18.48 8.73
N GLY A 514 19.83 19.80 8.55
CA GLY A 514 19.79 20.47 7.24
C GLY A 514 21.18 20.92 6.79
N SER A 515 21.27 21.94 5.93
CA SER A 515 22.60 22.36 5.44
C SER A 515 23.48 22.91 6.56
N TYR A 516 22.97 23.87 7.32
CA TYR A 516 23.69 24.55 8.40
C TYR A 516 22.77 24.78 9.60
N HIS A 517 21.69 24.02 9.70
CA HIS A 517 20.73 24.08 10.79
C HIS A 517 20.32 22.66 11.18
N SER A 518 19.67 22.57 12.34
CA SER A 518 19.30 21.32 12.96
C SER A 518 17.98 21.49 13.69
N ILE A 519 17.19 20.43 13.79
CA ILE A 519 15.93 20.41 14.52
C ILE A 519 15.81 19.12 15.34
N GLY A 520 15.13 19.23 16.48
CA GLY A 520 14.88 18.13 17.40
C GLY A 520 13.41 18.11 17.81
N LEU A 521 12.82 16.92 17.81
CA LEU A 521 11.45 16.68 18.30
C LEU A 521 11.54 16.22 19.74
N ARG A 522 10.78 16.87 20.61
CA ARG A 522 10.67 16.54 22.03
C ARG A 522 9.56 15.53 22.29
N ASN A 523 9.65 14.86 23.43
CA ASN A 523 8.65 13.88 23.88
C ASN A 523 7.24 14.48 24.10
N ASP A 524 7.15 15.80 24.31
CA ASP A 524 5.91 16.54 24.45
C ASP A 524 5.31 16.96 23.09
N GLY A 525 5.92 16.55 21.98
CA GLY A 525 5.47 16.86 20.62
C GLY A 525 5.84 18.26 20.15
N SER A 526 6.67 19.01 20.89
CA SER A 526 7.22 20.30 20.44
C SER A 526 8.53 20.14 19.66
N ILE A 527 8.88 21.14 18.85
CA ILE A 527 10.10 21.15 18.03
C ILE A 527 11.01 22.27 18.51
N VAL A 528 12.31 21.97 18.59
CA VAL A 528 13.37 22.97 18.79
C VAL A 528 14.27 23.00 17.57
N GLY A 529 14.48 24.18 16.99
CA GLY A 529 15.47 24.40 15.93
C GLY A 529 16.66 25.21 16.42
N TRP A 530 17.85 24.90 15.88
CA TRP A 530 19.10 25.63 16.15
C TRP A 530 20.00 25.65 14.90
N GLY A 531 21.04 26.49 14.91
CA GLY A 531 21.93 26.69 13.77
C GLY A 531 21.62 27.95 12.95
N ASP A 532 21.96 27.93 11.66
CA ASP A 532 21.61 28.99 10.72
C ASP A 532 20.09 29.18 10.62
N ASN A 533 19.66 30.43 10.65
CA ASN A 533 18.25 30.80 10.64
C ASN A 533 17.96 31.97 9.69
N TYR A 534 18.83 32.22 8.72
CA TYR A 534 18.68 33.35 7.79
C TYR A 534 17.33 33.37 7.04
N TYR A 535 16.76 32.20 6.75
CA TYR A 535 15.46 32.02 6.07
C TYR A 535 14.33 31.60 7.02
N GLY A 536 14.55 31.58 8.33
CA GLY A 536 13.58 31.06 9.31
C GLY A 536 13.58 29.53 9.43
N GLN A 537 14.53 28.82 8.83
CA GLN A 537 14.58 27.36 8.77
C GLN A 537 14.79 26.66 10.11
N ALA A 538 15.31 27.36 11.12
CA ALA A 538 15.45 26.90 12.50
C ALA A 538 14.36 27.48 13.42
N THR A 539 13.31 28.10 12.86
CA THR A 539 12.19 28.67 13.62
C THR A 539 10.95 27.78 13.46
N PRO A 540 10.76 26.79 14.34
CA PRO A 540 9.59 25.91 14.25
C PRO A 540 8.29 26.67 14.61
N PRO A 541 7.14 26.28 14.04
CA PRO A 541 5.84 26.81 14.48
C PRO A 541 5.53 26.36 15.92
N GLU A 542 4.81 27.20 16.68
CA GLU A 542 4.33 26.83 18.00
C GLU A 542 3.34 25.65 17.93
N GLY A 543 3.52 24.65 18.80
CA GLY A 543 2.68 23.46 18.86
C GLY A 543 3.31 22.33 19.68
N GLN A 544 2.47 21.39 20.11
CA GLN A 544 2.83 20.15 20.82
C GLN A 544 2.19 18.93 20.14
N ASP A 545 1.74 19.10 18.90
CA ASP A 545 1.04 18.12 18.07
C ASP A 545 1.94 17.54 16.97
N PHE A 546 3.24 17.80 17.01
CA PHE A 546 4.18 17.30 16.00
C PHE A 546 4.58 15.86 16.28
N MET A 547 4.60 15.05 15.21
CA MET A 547 4.88 13.61 15.28
C MET A 547 6.15 13.20 14.53
N ALA A 548 6.59 14.02 13.57
CA ALA A 548 7.78 13.76 12.79
C ALA A 548 8.42 15.07 12.30
N ILE A 549 9.73 15.03 12.07
CA ILE A 549 10.55 16.16 11.65
C ILE A 549 11.50 15.76 10.53
N SER A 550 11.81 16.70 9.64
CA SER A 550 12.84 16.57 8.61
C SER A 550 13.48 17.93 8.34
N ALA A 551 14.77 17.94 8.04
CA ALA A 551 15.53 19.13 7.69
C ALA A 551 16.26 18.92 6.36
N ALA A 552 16.25 19.94 5.52
CA ALA A 552 16.85 19.89 4.18
C ALA A 552 17.69 21.14 3.94
N GLY A 553 17.91 21.51 2.66
CA GLY A 553 18.78 22.62 2.22
C GLY A 553 18.71 23.86 3.11
N ASN A 554 17.64 24.65 2.96
CA ASN A 554 17.40 25.87 3.74
C ASN A 554 15.97 25.90 4.30
N TYR A 555 15.40 24.74 4.59
CA TYR A 555 14.04 24.60 5.11
C TYR A 555 13.91 23.37 6.01
N SER A 556 12.86 23.37 6.80
CA SER A 556 12.47 22.29 7.71
C SER A 556 11.01 21.92 7.44
N LEU A 557 10.70 20.65 7.64
CA LEU A 557 9.36 20.08 7.50
C LEU A 557 9.00 19.38 8.80
N ALA A 558 7.74 19.47 9.19
CA ALA A 558 7.20 18.75 10.33
C ALA A 558 5.78 18.28 10.02
N ILE A 559 5.43 17.10 10.52
CA ILE A 559 4.09 16.54 10.40
C ILE A 559 3.39 16.74 11.73
N ARG A 560 2.17 17.30 11.68
CA ARG A 560 1.26 17.40 12.83
C ARG A 560 0.26 16.25 12.79
N GLY A 561 0.00 15.67 13.96
CA GLY A 561 -1.15 14.79 14.16
C GLY A 561 -2.46 15.57 14.20
N GLU A 562 -3.59 14.87 14.06
CA GLU A 562 -4.88 15.46 14.43
C GLU A 562 -4.88 15.78 15.94
N PRO A 563 -5.50 16.90 16.38
CA PRO A 563 -5.52 17.27 17.78
C PRO A 563 -6.15 16.15 18.62
N PRO A 564 -5.54 15.78 19.76
CA PRO A 564 -6.02 14.69 20.58
C PRO A 564 -7.45 14.94 21.10
N ILE A 565 -8.28 13.90 21.16
CA ILE A 565 -9.59 13.96 21.81
C ILE A 565 -9.39 14.06 23.32
N GLU A 566 -9.90 15.12 23.93
CA GLU A 566 -9.92 15.26 25.38
C GLU A 566 -11.06 14.43 25.98
N ALA A 567 -10.71 13.48 26.85
CA ALA A 567 -11.62 12.56 27.49
C ALA A 567 -11.97 13.05 28.90
N ASP A 568 -13.25 12.95 29.27
CA ASP A 568 -13.68 13.18 30.65
C ASP A 568 -13.18 12.02 31.53
N MET A 569 -12.11 12.25 32.30
CA MET A 569 -11.50 11.24 33.16
C MET A 569 -11.93 11.36 34.62
N LYS A 570 -12.19 10.21 35.26
CA LYS A 570 -12.42 10.09 36.69
C LYS A 570 -11.62 8.95 37.31
N LEU A 571 -10.80 9.28 38.31
CA LEU A 571 -10.09 8.33 39.16
C LEU A 571 -10.93 7.91 40.36
N THR A 572 -10.90 6.61 40.66
CA THR A 572 -11.52 6.02 41.86
C THR A 572 -10.56 5.02 42.50
N PRO A 573 -10.20 5.19 43.80
CA PRO A 573 -10.63 6.25 44.71
C PRO A 573 -9.93 7.60 44.43
N LYS A 574 -10.58 8.70 44.80
CA LYS A 574 -10.01 10.07 44.73
C LYS A 574 -8.99 10.36 45.82
N VAL A 575 -9.00 9.57 46.89
CA VAL A 575 -8.07 9.65 48.02
C VAL A 575 -7.45 8.28 48.22
N LEU A 576 -6.12 8.22 48.18
CA LEU A 576 -5.34 6.99 48.31
C LEU A 576 -4.59 6.97 49.65
N ASN A 577 -4.76 5.89 50.41
CA ASN A 577 -3.97 5.61 51.61
C ASN A 577 -2.99 4.47 51.32
N CYS A 578 -1.69 4.81 51.29
CA CYS A 578 -0.64 3.85 50.98
C CYS A 578 -0.21 2.95 52.15
N LYS A 579 -0.79 3.12 53.36
CA LYS A 579 -0.55 2.24 54.52
C LYS A 579 -1.54 1.09 54.67
N SER A 580 -2.65 1.11 53.94
CA SER A 580 -3.62 0.02 53.90
C SER A 580 -3.44 -0.81 52.62
N LYS A 581 -3.69 -2.12 52.67
CA LYS A 581 -3.95 -2.88 51.42
C LYS A 581 -5.18 -2.27 50.76
N GLY A 582 -4.97 -1.53 49.68
CA GLY A 582 -6.03 -0.78 49.02
C GLY A 582 -6.71 -1.58 47.91
N LYS A 583 -7.84 -1.05 47.44
CA LYS A 583 -8.48 -1.50 46.20
C LYS A 583 -7.72 -0.92 45.02
N TRP A 584 -7.82 -1.61 43.88
CA TRP A 584 -7.40 -1.14 42.56
C TRP A 584 -7.79 0.32 42.31
N ILE A 585 -6.88 1.07 41.70
CA ILE A 585 -7.13 2.44 41.26
C ILE A 585 -7.72 2.35 39.86
N LYS A 586 -8.95 2.81 39.70
CA LYS A 586 -9.67 2.79 38.43
C LYS A 586 -9.65 4.15 37.78
N ALA A 587 -9.17 4.24 36.54
CA ALA A 587 -9.38 5.38 35.67
C ALA A 587 -10.54 5.11 34.73
N SER A 588 -11.56 5.96 34.75
CA SER A 588 -12.72 5.89 33.86
C SER A 588 -12.69 7.09 32.93
N LEU A 589 -12.44 6.86 31.64
CA LEU A 589 -12.37 7.88 30.60
C LEU A 589 -13.64 7.81 29.74
N VAL A 590 -14.25 8.96 29.43
CA VAL A 590 -15.36 9.06 28.47
C VAL A 590 -14.92 9.91 27.28
N LEU A 591 -14.93 9.30 26.10
CA LEU A 591 -14.62 9.93 24.82
C LEU A 591 -15.92 10.37 24.15
N HIS A 592 -16.01 11.64 23.78
CA HIS A 592 -17.16 12.22 23.08
C HIS A 592 -16.83 12.45 21.60
N GLY A 593 -17.77 12.20 20.69
CA GLY A 593 -17.61 12.59 19.28
C GLY A 593 -18.04 11.58 18.21
N ASP A 594 -19.21 10.93 18.36
CA ASP A 594 -19.70 9.89 17.45
C ASP A 594 -18.71 8.71 17.27
N ILE A 595 -18.06 8.32 18.37
CA ILE A 595 -17.10 7.22 18.43
C ILE A 595 -17.84 5.92 18.81
N ALA A 596 -17.59 4.83 18.09
CA ALA A 596 -18.10 3.49 18.39
C ALA A 596 -17.04 2.63 19.08
N VAL A 597 -17.47 1.57 19.79
CA VAL A 597 -16.56 0.64 20.48
C VAL A 597 -15.56 -0.01 19.51
N GLY A 598 -15.96 -0.26 18.26
CA GLY A 598 -15.08 -0.81 17.22
C GLY A 598 -14.02 0.18 16.71
N ASP A 599 -14.16 1.47 17.02
CA ASP A 599 -13.18 2.50 16.67
C ASP A 599 -12.06 2.60 17.71
N VAL A 600 -12.14 1.85 18.80
CA VAL A 600 -11.18 1.83 19.90
C VAL A 600 -10.25 0.62 19.72
N ASP A 601 -8.95 0.87 19.52
CA ASP A 601 -7.98 -0.18 19.24
C ASP A 601 -7.79 -1.11 20.47
N SER A 602 -7.70 -2.40 20.21
CA SER A 602 -7.27 -3.41 21.19
C SER A 602 -5.86 -3.17 21.77
N ASN A 603 -5.02 -2.34 21.12
CA ASN A 603 -3.65 -2.04 21.53
C ASN A 603 -3.50 -0.76 22.38
N ILE A 604 -4.59 -0.20 22.90
CA ILE A 604 -4.48 0.96 23.80
C ILE A 604 -3.69 0.59 25.06
N SER A 605 -2.64 1.34 25.34
CA SER A 605 -1.87 1.23 26.57
C SER A 605 -2.27 2.34 27.54
N GLY A 606 -2.81 1.96 28.70
CA GLY A 606 -3.09 2.90 29.78
C GLY A 606 -1.83 3.18 30.57
N ARG A 607 -1.04 4.20 30.21
CA ARG A 607 0.16 4.57 30.98
C ARG A 607 -0.04 5.89 31.73
N ILE A 608 0.36 5.90 33.00
CA ILE A 608 0.52 7.12 33.79
C ILE A 608 1.96 7.60 33.59
N GLU A 609 2.17 8.51 32.65
CA GLU A 609 3.52 8.98 32.28
C GLU A 609 4.31 9.54 33.47
N SER A 610 3.64 10.28 34.36
CA SER A 610 4.27 10.89 35.54
C SER A 610 4.78 9.88 36.57
N LEU A 611 4.29 8.65 36.55
CA LEU A 611 4.65 7.58 37.50
C LEU A 611 5.30 6.37 36.82
N GLY A 612 5.34 6.35 35.48
CA GLY A 612 5.87 5.22 34.71
C GLY A 612 5.04 3.94 34.81
N LEU A 613 3.80 4.00 35.30
CA LEU A 613 2.95 2.84 35.56
C LEU A 613 2.06 2.49 34.37
N GLU A 614 1.97 1.21 34.03
CA GLU A 614 1.03 0.69 33.03
C GLU A 614 -0.21 0.09 33.72
N ALA A 615 -1.35 0.15 33.05
CA ALA A 615 -2.59 -0.44 33.52
C ALA A 615 -2.51 -1.97 33.41
N ASP A 616 -2.85 -2.68 34.48
CA ASP A 616 -2.85 -4.14 34.51
C ASP A 616 -4.07 -4.75 33.80
N TYR A 617 -5.16 -3.97 33.68
CA TYR A 617 -6.31 -4.35 32.85
C TYR A 617 -6.96 -3.12 32.22
N MET A 618 -7.66 -3.36 31.11
CA MET A 618 -8.41 -2.36 30.39
C MET A 618 -9.67 -2.97 29.77
N ASP A 619 -10.81 -2.28 29.94
CA ASP A 619 -12.10 -2.65 29.37
C ASP A 619 -12.72 -1.47 28.61
N VAL A 620 -13.38 -1.75 27.49
CA VAL A 620 -14.02 -0.73 26.64
C VAL A 620 -15.53 -1.00 26.56
N PHE A 621 -16.33 0.02 26.81
CA PHE A 621 -17.79 -0.06 26.86
C PHE A 621 -18.44 0.99 25.97
N ALA A 622 -19.53 0.61 25.29
CA ALA A 622 -20.42 1.59 24.68
C ALA A 622 -21.03 2.48 25.79
N ALA A 623 -20.93 3.79 25.64
CA ALA A 623 -21.56 4.75 26.54
C ALA A 623 -22.84 5.32 25.91
N GLN A 624 -23.27 6.52 26.31
CA GLN A 624 -24.43 7.15 25.68
C GLN A 624 -24.21 7.36 24.17
N LYS A 625 -25.28 7.53 23.41
CA LYS A 625 -25.28 7.57 21.94
C LYS A 625 -24.16 8.47 21.40
N GLY A 626 -23.14 7.88 20.76
CA GLY A 626 -21.99 8.59 20.19
C GLY A 626 -20.78 8.79 21.12
N SER A 627 -20.70 8.06 22.24
CA SER A 627 -19.56 8.09 23.18
C SER A 627 -19.08 6.70 23.56
N VAL A 628 -17.79 6.58 23.89
CA VAL A 628 -17.17 5.34 24.40
C VAL A 628 -16.59 5.60 25.78
N ARG A 629 -16.74 4.62 26.68
CA ARG A 629 -16.13 4.63 28.01
C ARG A 629 -15.03 3.59 28.11
N ILE A 630 -13.86 4.00 28.57
CA ILE A 630 -12.71 3.12 28.80
C ILE A 630 -12.47 3.06 30.31
N GLU A 631 -12.40 1.85 30.88
CA GLU A 631 -11.96 1.61 32.25
C GLU A 631 -10.56 0.99 32.25
N MET A 632 -9.66 1.55 33.06
CA MET A 632 -8.32 1.02 33.28
C MET A 632 -8.10 0.80 34.77
N GLY A 633 -7.42 -0.27 35.13
CA GLY A 633 -7.02 -0.55 36.51
C GLY A 633 -5.53 -0.54 36.72
N PHE A 634 -5.10 0.09 37.81
CA PHE A 634 -3.71 0.10 38.27
C PHE A 634 -3.61 -0.55 39.65
N ASP A 635 -2.61 -1.41 39.81
CA ASP A 635 -2.32 -2.06 41.09
C ASP A 635 -1.99 -1.03 42.18
N HIS A 636 -2.59 -1.24 43.36
CA HIS A 636 -2.45 -0.34 44.50
C HIS A 636 -1.02 -0.23 45.02
N SER A 637 -0.29 -1.35 45.05
CA SER A 637 1.08 -1.39 45.58
C SER A 637 2.08 -0.77 44.61
N ALA A 638 1.99 -1.10 43.32
CA ALA A 638 2.81 -0.46 42.29
C ALA A 638 2.59 1.06 42.25
N PHE A 639 1.35 1.51 42.45
CA PHE A 639 1.02 2.93 42.50
C PHE A 639 1.62 3.64 43.70
N CYS A 640 1.58 3.02 44.89
CA CYS A 640 2.16 3.59 46.10
C CYS A 640 3.69 3.57 46.12
N ASP A 641 4.33 2.59 45.47
CA ASP A 641 5.79 2.51 45.36
C ASP A 641 6.37 3.59 44.42
N ALA A 642 5.59 4.05 43.44
CA ALA A 642 5.99 5.08 42.48
C ALA A 642 5.95 6.51 43.05
N ILE A 643 5.46 6.72 44.27
CA ILE A 643 5.23 8.05 44.86
C ILE A 643 6.19 8.29 46.02
N THR A 644 6.97 9.37 45.95
CA THR A 644 7.99 9.71 46.95
C THR A 644 7.51 10.65 48.05
N ASP A 645 6.43 11.42 47.85
CA ASP A 645 5.87 12.39 48.83
C ASP A 645 4.33 12.45 48.81
N GLY A 646 3.71 12.78 49.96
CA GLY A 646 2.25 13.00 50.07
C GLY A 646 1.80 14.30 49.38
N GLY A 647 0.57 14.34 48.83
CA GLY A 647 0.09 15.52 48.09
C GLY A 647 -1.06 15.26 47.11
N SER A 648 -1.28 16.21 46.18
CA SER A 648 -2.20 16.04 45.04
C SER A 648 -1.37 15.81 43.77
N ILE A 649 -1.61 14.72 43.07
CA ILE A 649 -0.92 14.38 41.82
C ILE A 649 -1.92 14.44 40.67
N GLU A 650 -1.58 15.17 39.60
CA GLU A 650 -2.29 15.09 38.33
C GLU A 650 -1.84 13.84 37.58
N ILE A 651 -2.81 13.02 37.21
CA ILE A 651 -2.62 11.80 36.43
C ILE A 651 -3.13 12.08 35.03
N THR A 652 -2.29 11.83 34.04
CA THR A 652 -2.66 11.86 32.63
C THR A 652 -2.63 10.44 32.09
N VAL A 653 -3.72 10.04 31.42
CA VAL A 653 -3.82 8.80 30.66
C VAL A 653 -3.95 9.16 29.19
N LYS A 654 -3.21 8.49 28.30
CA LYS A 654 -3.27 8.69 26.85
C LYS A 654 -3.61 7.39 26.14
N GLY A 655 -4.13 7.46 24.92
CA GLY A 655 -4.41 6.31 24.06
C GLY A 655 -4.63 6.70 22.60
N PHE A 656 -4.90 5.71 21.75
CA PHE A 656 -5.12 5.88 20.31
C PHE A 656 -6.42 5.18 19.87
N LEU A 657 -7.13 5.79 18.93
CA LEU A 657 -8.23 5.16 18.19
C LEU A 657 -7.69 4.37 16.99
N THR A 658 -8.51 3.47 16.42
CA THR A 658 -8.14 2.65 15.25
C THR A 658 -7.88 3.47 13.98
N ASN A 659 -8.36 4.72 13.91
CA ASN A 659 -8.06 5.67 12.85
C ASN A 659 -6.73 6.43 13.06
N GLY A 660 -6.00 6.13 14.13
CA GLY A 660 -4.74 6.79 14.49
C GLY A 660 -4.89 8.09 15.28
N GLN A 661 -6.12 8.54 15.57
CA GLN A 661 -6.37 9.75 16.36
C GLN A 661 -6.04 9.50 17.85
N CYS A 662 -5.25 10.39 18.44
CA CYS A 662 -4.90 10.32 19.86
C CYS A 662 -6.08 10.74 20.75
N PHE A 663 -6.13 10.23 21.97
CA PHE A 663 -6.96 10.79 23.02
C PHE A 663 -6.20 10.85 24.35
N TYR A 664 -6.62 11.74 25.25
CA TYR A 664 -6.06 11.82 26.59
C TYR A 664 -7.11 12.25 27.62
N GLY A 665 -6.94 11.82 28.87
CA GLY A 665 -7.76 12.22 30.00
C GLY A 665 -6.88 12.64 31.17
N LYS A 666 -7.31 13.64 31.93
CA LYS A 666 -6.60 14.13 33.11
C LYS A 666 -7.51 14.13 34.33
N ASP A 667 -6.96 13.75 35.48
CA ASP A 667 -7.65 13.87 36.76
C ASP A 667 -6.66 13.90 37.93
N ILE A 668 -7.09 14.42 39.07
CA ILE A 668 -6.25 14.59 40.26
C ILE A 668 -6.60 13.54 41.31
N ILE A 669 -5.59 12.87 41.86
CA ILE A 669 -5.69 11.99 43.02
C ILE A 669 -4.94 12.60 44.22
N LYS A 670 -5.53 12.51 45.40
CA LYS A 670 -4.88 12.93 46.67
C LYS A 670 -4.28 11.72 47.36
N ILE A 671 -3.02 11.80 47.75
CA ILE A 671 -2.30 10.71 48.43
C ILE A 671 -1.97 11.13 49.86
N TRP A 672 -2.25 10.22 50.79
CA TRP A 672 -1.87 10.32 52.19
C TRP A 672 -0.70 9.38 52.50
N THR A 673 0.43 9.97 52.89
CA THR A 673 1.56 9.27 53.52
C THR A 673 1.67 9.82 54.96
N ALA A 674 2.00 8.99 55.95
CA ALA A 674 1.70 9.29 57.35
C ALA A 674 2.46 10.47 57.99
N ASP A 675 3.29 11.18 57.23
CA ASP A 675 4.11 12.27 57.74
C ASP A 675 3.63 13.66 57.29
N LYS A 676 2.64 13.77 56.37
CA LYS A 676 1.90 15.01 56.03
C LYS A 676 0.48 14.77 55.51
#